data_AF-A0A1Y1UVE8-F1
#
_entry.id   AF-A0A1Y1UVE8-F1
#
_cell.length_a   1.000
_cell.length_b   1.000
_cell.length_c   1.000
_cell.angle_alpha   90.00
_cell.angle_beta   90.00
_cell.angle_gamma   90.00
#
_symmetry.space_group_name_H-M   'P 1'
#
loop_
_entity.id
_entity.type
_entity.pdbx_description
1 polymer ?
#
loop_
_entity_poly.entity_id
_entity_poly.type
_entity_poly.pdbx_seq_one_letter_code
_entity_poly.pdbx_strand_id
1 'polypeptide(L)'
;NDENEKTFHLASYWLLYKSNTFYIFNIIEYLKTINEPIFSMKLNENGDITLNNNKYIFHKEYYKKDQYYELITNNYNLILKSSTGEYKWALGDIFNRAYNADILKIGDSFKEGEMLFCDDYSLIILGGKLLYRDHKTFNEVDILNLKNNYVSKLAIGFRSLTFFDKSNEPIYAIMSPDSVDYPDSCLKCDKINKGVYWDDGNGNSLWSYPKNLPKTDTTTITSTTTTTTTTTTTTTTTTTSIMQTPQTIVFTTHVTNYSTEYITESQTSIATKTSYSYATYTNVSYQGSIGSKYYLGINELKEYVTLEAKYGGNNKQPSKYIKWLIKSEKEPSYMHIVNNNGEISNYCLDVGKSKNKYSYYLRISKCSEDTYLFKYNVPFTDYENSKINNPNNIIVYKNDNSLFTNSNGVPYCIYYSDTLRIEECKDPKDYENFNWKKYNNGYFTETSTKTKLQTSTEYLTKSTVVPTILTSTITSILLPTFSPTFSPTTSTTTNISSITTKDINPTQSIDLLFIPLTFKGIQNGNSSIFLSVPKLGTNESFDMRISDSYYTWFVTSTTNPSYLYLSEGISGNIGNPTNYCLDLGDFVHNEKDNYNYLRIENCSNVKYKFMYNASDNAKYGTINVYDINGNPLSINNDFMCIYYSMTPRVDKCVDPSLNTKMGWEMSLIKN
;
A
#
# COMPACT_ATOMS: atom_id res chain seq x y z
N ASN A 1 16.90 -42.37 5.72
CA ASN A 1 18.11 -42.02 4.94
C ASN A 1 17.75 -41.70 3.50
N ASP A 2 17.03 -40.60 3.28
CA ASP A 2 17.07 -39.86 2.03
C ASP A 2 16.77 -38.39 2.36
N GLU A 3 17.83 -37.66 2.72
CA GLU A 3 17.82 -36.23 3.07
C GLU A 3 17.91 -35.31 1.83
N ASN A 4 17.61 -35.81 0.63
CA ASN A 4 17.85 -35.08 -0.63
C ASN A 4 16.59 -34.80 -1.47
N GLU A 5 15.40 -34.90 -0.91
CA GLU A 5 14.19 -34.55 -1.65
C GLU A 5 13.93 -33.03 -1.62
N LYS A 6 14.23 -32.38 -2.75
CA LYS A 6 13.88 -30.99 -3.12
C LYS A 6 12.36 -30.82 -3.34
N THR A 7 11.52 -31.51 -2.58
CA THR A 7 10.08 -31.57 -2.86
C THR A 7 9.37 -30.49 -2.06
N PHE A 8 8.83 -29.49 -2.76
CA PHE A 8 8.02 -28.45 -2.14
C PHE A 8 6.60 -28.96 -1.93
N HIS A 9 6.13 -28.92 -0.69
CA HIS A 9 4.74 -29.24 -0.38
C HIS A 9 3.94 -27.94 -0.30
N LEU A 10 2.91 -27.85 -1.14
CA LEU A 10 1.92 -26.79 -1.08
C LEU A 10 0.80 -27.26 -0.16
N ALA A 11 0.72 -26.71 1.06
CA ALA A 11 -0.35 -27.08 1.99
C ALA A 11 -1.67 -26.37 1.67
N SER A 12 -2.75 -26.79 2.31
CA SER A 12 -3.93 -25.94 2.48
C SER A 12 -3.46 -24.56 2.96
N TYR A 13 -3.97 -23.49 2.34
CA TYR A 13 -3.54 -22.09 2.51
C TYR A 13 -2.29 -21.61 1.74
N TRP A 14 -1.77 -22.37 0.76
CA TRP A 14 -0.69 -21.93 -0.14
C TRP A 14 0.62 -21.58 0.56
N LEU A 15 0.86 -22.26 1.68
CA LEU A 15 2.11 -22.22 2.40
C LEU A 15 3.07 -23.19 1.71
N LEU A 16 4.23 -22.66 1.31
CA LEU A 16 5.33 -23.40 0.71
C LEU A 16 6.26 -23.90 1.83
N TYR A 17 6.31 -25.22 1.98
CA TYR A 17 7.12 -25.91 2.97
C TYR A 17 8.31 -26.62 2.32
N LYS A 18 9.48 -26.54 2.97
CA LYS A 18 10.67 -27.33 2.56
C LYS A 18 10.59 -28.78 3.03
N SER A 19 9.85 -28.97 4.12
CA SER A 19 9.55 -30.21 4.83
C SER A 19 8.38 -29.93 5.76
N ASN A 20 7.74 -30.97 6.31
CA ASN A 20 6.56 -30.88 7.19
C ASN A 20 6.73 -29.97 8.44
N THR A 21 7.93 -29.45 8.70
CA THR A 21 8.24 -28.63 9.88
C THR A 21 8.81 -27.24 9.57
N PHE A 22 9.13 -26.92 8.31
CA PHE A 22 9.79 -25.65 7.96
C PHE A 22 8.98 -24.86 6.93
N TYR A 23 8.27 -23.85 7.45
CA TYR A 23 7.60 -22.82 6.66
C TYR A 23 8.63 -21.92 5.98
N ILE A 24 8.57 -21.81 4.66
CA ILE A 24 9.46 -20.94 3.88
C ILE A 24 8.73 -19.68 3.43
N PHE A 25 7.50 -19.82 2.92
CA PHE A 25 6.85 -18.76 2.18
C PHE A 25 5.33 -18.91 2.15
N ASN A 26 4.60 -17.82 2.37
CA ASN A 26 3.16 -17.76 2.16
C ASN A 26 2.90 -16.93 0.90
N ILE A 27 2.47 -17.59 -0.18
CA ILE A 27 2.22 -16.89 -1.45
C ILE A 27 1.08 -15.86 -1.32
N ILE A 28 0.12 -16.08 -0.43
CA ILE A 28 -1.01 -15.16 -0.19
C ILE A 28 -0.50 -13.88 0.46
N GLU A 29 0.38 -13.99 1.45
CA GLU A 29 0.99 -12.81 2.09
C GLU A 29 1.88 -12.02 1.15
N TYR A 30 2.44 -12.64 0.13
CA TYR A 30 3.20 -11.92 -0.90
C TYR A 30 2.29 -11.19 -1.88
N LEU A 31 1.18 -11.83 -2.22
CA LEU A 31 0.18 -11.32 -3.15
C LEU A 31 -0.89 -10.51 -2.42
N LYS A 32 -0.50 -9.61 -1.49
CA LYS A 32 -1.43 -8.79 -0.68
C LYS A 32 -2.45 -7.99 -1.49
N THR A 33 -2.22 -7.83 -2.79
CA THR A 33 -3.11 -7.16 -3.74
C THR A 33 -4.21 -8.07 -4.30
N ILE A 34 -4.09 -9.39 -4.12
CA ILE A 34 -5.05 -10.38 -4.57
C ILE A 34 -5.93 -10.77 -3.39
N ASN A 35 -7.14 -10.19 -3.35
CA ASN A 35 -8.12 -10.40 -2.26
C ASN A 35 -8.93 -11.70 -2.40
N GLU A 36 -8.56 -12.60 -3.31
CA GLU A 36 -9.24 -13.87 -3.51
C GLU A 36 -8.29 -15.06 -3.26
N PRO A 37 -8.81 -16.23 -2.84
CA PRO A 37 -7.99 -17.42 -2.71
C PRO A 37 -7.30 -17.74 -4.04
N ILE A 38 -6.01 -18.04 -3.97
CA ILE A 38 -5.33 -18.67 -5.10
C ILE A 38 -5.91 -20.10 -5.23
N PHE A 39 -6.20 -20.58 -6.44
CA PHE A 39 -6.69 -21.95 -6.68
C PHE A 39 -6.00 -22.65 -7.84
N SER A 40 -5.21 -21.92 -8.63
CA SER A 40 -4.34 -22.50 -9.66
C SER A 40 -3.09 -21.65 -9.86
N MET A 41 -2.01 -22.31 -10.26
CA MET A 41 -0.73 -21.70 -10.67
C MET A 41 -0.27 -22.42 -11.93
N LYS A 42 -0.01 -21.69 -13.02
CA LYS A 42 0.31 -22.28 -14.34
C LYS A 42 1.38 -21.47 -15.06
N LEU A 43 2.32 -22.18 -15.67
CA LEU A 43 3.23 -21.63 -16.68
C LEU A 43 2.50 -21.52 -18.03
N ASN A 44 2.39 -20.31 -18.57
CA ASN A 44 1.74 -20.08 -19.86
C ASN A 44 2.72 -20.22 -21.04
N GLU A 45 2.22 -20.03 -22.27
CA GLU A 45 3.03 -20.17 -23.50
C GLU A 45 4.13 -19.12 -23.66
N ASN A 46 4.03 -18.01 -22.94
CA ASN A 46 5.01 -16.91 -22.91
C ASN A 46 6.13 -17.15 -21.89
N GLY A 47 6.03 -18.18 -21.05
CA GLY A 47 6.94 -18.39 -19.91
C GLY A 47 6.53 -17.63 -18.66
N ASP A 48 5.37 -16.96 -18.66
CA ASP A 48 4.85 -16.31 -17.45
C ASP A 48 4.29 -17.34 -16.49
N ILE A 49 4.48 -17.10 -15.20
CA ILE A 49 3.76 -17.83 -14.16
C ILE A 49 2.51 -17.02 -13.83
N THR A 50 1.37 -17.66 -14.02
CA THR A 50 0.06 -17.05 -13.78
C THR A 50 -0.68 -17.76 -12.67
N LEU A 51 -1.64 -17.06 -12.06
CA LEU A 51 -2.49 -17.56 -10.99
C LEU A 51 -3.95 -17.47 -11.38
N ASN A 52 -4.79 -18.31 -10.76
CA ASN A 52 -6.25 -18.31 -10.90
C ASN A 52 -6.70 -18.32 -12.37
N ASN A 53 -6.15 -19.28 -13.13
CA ASN A 53 -6.46 -19.50 -14.55
C ASN A 53 -6.15 -18.26 -15.41
N ASN A 54 -4.90 -17.77 -15.34
CA ASN A 54 -4.40 -16.59 -16.05
C ASN A 54 -4.99 -15.24 -15.60
N LYS A 55 -5.76 -15.20 -14.51
CA LYS A 55 -6.33 -13.95 -14.01
C LYS A 55 -5.26 -13.00 -13.45
N TYR A 56 -4.22 -13.55 -12.84
CA TYR A 56 -3.09 -12.77 -12.33
C TYR A 56 -1.76 -13.27 -12.88
N ILE A 57 -0.79 -12.38 -13.01
CA ILE A 57 0.59 -12.70 -13.40
C ILE A 57 1.43 -12.64 -12.13
N PHE A 58 1.90 -13.80 -11.66
CA PHE A 58 2.83 -13.91 -10.55
C PHE A 58 4.24 -13.50 -10.96
N HIS A 59 4.69 -13.98 -12.12
CA HIS A 59 5.97 -13.64 -12.71
C HIS A 59 5.81 -13.51 -14.23
N LYS A 60 6.38 -12.45 -14.79
CA LYS A 60 6.43 -12.22 -16.22
C LYS A 60 7.81 -12.57 -16.76
N GLU A 61 7.88 -13.35 -17.83
CA GLU A 61 9.15 -13.61 -18.52
C GLU A 61 9.49 -12.38 -19.39
N TYR A 62 10.62 -11.76 -19.11
CA TYR A 62 11.03 -10.51 -19.77
C TYR A 62 11.99 -10.74 -20.95
N TYR A 63 12.61 -11.92 -21.09
CA TYR A 63 13.54 -12.20 -22.17
C TYR A 63 13.03 -13.32 -23.09
N LYS A 64 13.37 -14.58 -22.82
CA LYS A 64 12.96 -15.70 -23.67
C LYS A 64 12.44 -16.79 -22.76
N LYS A 65 11.34 -17.41 -23.20
CA LYS A 65 10.82 -18.59 -22.52
C LYS A 65 11.87 -19.70 -22.50
N ASP A 66 12.04 -20.31 -21.35
CA ASP A 66 12.91 -21.45 -21.15
C ASP A 66 12.12 -22.77 -21.20
N GLN A 67 12.82 -23.90 -21.33
CA GLN A 67 12.16 -25.22 -21.47
C GLN A 67 11.39 -25.59 -20.21
N TYR A 68 11.94 -25.27 -19.04
CA TYR A 68 11.29 -25.46 -17.75
C TYR A 68 11.82 -24.43 -16.75
N TYR A 69 11.09 -24.30 -15.65
CA TYR A 69 11.41 -23.43 -14.52
C TYR A 69 11.34 -24.27 -13.24
N GLU A 70 12.34 -24.13 -12.38
CA GLU A 70 12.44 -24.78 -11.08
C GLU A 70 12.33 -23.71 -9.99
N LEU A 71 11.42 -23.89 -9.05
CA LEU A 71 11.39 -23.10 -7.84
C LEU A 71 12.36 -23.74 -6.85
N ILE A 72 13.38 -23.02 -6.40
CA ILE A 72 14.41 -23.53 -5.48
C ILE A 72 14.49 -22.66 -4.23
N THR A 73 15.00 -23.25 -3.15
CA THR A 73 15.36 -22.51 -1.94
C THR A 73 16.87 -22.37 -1.84
N ASN A 74 17.34 -21.15 -1.61
CA ASN A 74 18.74 -20.89 -1.32
C ASN A 74 18.82 -19.89 -0.16
N ASN A 75 19.51 -20.24 0.93
CA ASN A 75 19.63 -19.40 2.15
C ASN A 75 18.29 -18.83 2.66
N TYR A 76 17.25 -19.67 2.70
CA TYR A 76 15.88 -19.27 3.08
C TYR A 76 15.18 -18.29 2.13
N ASN A 77 15.82 -17.91 1.01
CA ASN A 77 15.16 -17.20 -0.07
C ASN A 77 14.57 -18.19 -1.09
N LEU A 78 13.42 -17.82 -1.64
CA LEU A 78 12.74 -18.56 -2.69
C LEU A 78 13.12 -17.95 -4.04
N ILE A 79 13.71 -18.75 -4.92
CA ILE A 79 14.25 -18.31 -6.21
C ILE A 79 13.59 -19.13 -7.32
N LEU A 80 13.10 -18.44 -8.35
CA LEU A 80 12.69 -19.07 -9.60
C LEU A 80 13.91 -19.15 -10.51
N LYS A 81 14.33 -20.36 -10.86
CA LYS A 81 15.48 -20.62 -11.73
C LYS A 81 15.01 -21.28 -13.02
N SER A 82 15.50 -20.85 -14.18
CA SER A 82 15.15 -21.47 -15.45
C SER A 82 16.08 -22.62 -15.84
N SER A 83 15.73 -23.35 -16.89
CA SER A 83 16.50 -24.48 -17.42
C SER A 83 17.93 -24.12 -17.87
N THR A 84 18.20 -22.85 -18.20
CA THR A 84 19.54 -22.37 -18.55
C THR A 84 20.39 -22.02 -17.32
N GLY A 85 19.78 -22.03 -16.14
CA GLY A 85 20.42 -21.69 -14.88
C GLY A 85 20.24 -20.23 -14.46
N GLU A 86 19.55 -19.42 -15.27
CA GLU A 86 19.21 -18.03 -14.98
C GLU A 86 18.22 -17.92 -13.81
N TYR A 87 18.47 -17.00 -12.88
CA TYR A 87 17.49 -16.61 -11.89
C TYR A 87 16.51 -15.64 -12.54
N LYS A 88 15.23 -16.02 -12.55
CA LYS A 88 14.13 -15.28 -13.18
C LYS A 88 13.37 -14.42 -12.19
N TRP A 89 13.38 -14.81 -10.92
CA TRP A 89 12.74 -14.08 -9.82
C TRP A 89 13.30 -14.54 -8.48
N ALA A 90 13.24 -13.68 -7.46
CA ALA A 90 13.47 -14.06 -6.07
C ALA A 90 12.54 -13.27 -5.13
N LEU A 91 12.15 -13.90 -4.02
CA LEU A 91 11.26 -13.30 -3.02
C LEU A 91 11.92 -12.13 -2.25
N GLY A 92 13.22 -12.21 -2.04
CA GLY A 92 14.03 -11.16 -1.39
C GLY A 92 15.42 -11.06 -2.01
N ASP A 93 16.43 -10.86 -1.16
CA ASP A 93 17.82 -10.67 -1.61
C ASP A 93 18.46 -11.95 -2.13
N ILE A 94 19.15 -11.84 -3.26
CA ILE A 94 20.06 -12.86 -3.75
C ILE A 94 21.41 -12.64 -3.08
N PHE A 95 21.70 -13.52 -2.11
CA PHE A 95 22.84 -13.44 -1.20
C PHE A 95 22.84 -12.16 -0.36
N ASN A 96 23.35 -11.05 -0.87
CA ASN A 96 23.52 -9.78 -0.14
C ASN A 96 23.00 -8.55 -0.88
N ARG A 97 22.21 -8.73 -1.94
CA ARG A 97 21.58 -7.64 -2.68
C ARG A 97 20.20 -8.05 -3.22
N ALA A 98 19.37 -7.08 -3.56
CA ALA A 98 18.11 -7.35 -4.25
C ALA A 98 18.35 -8.07 -5.60
N TYR A 99 17.46 -9.00 -5.96
CA TYR A 99 17.50 -9.69 -7.27
C TYR A 99 17.50 -8.70 -8.43
N ASN A 100 16.59 -7.73 -8.38
CA ASN A 100 16.39 -6.71 -9.41
C ASN A 100 17.26 -5.46 -9.19
N ALA A 101 18.40 -5.60 -8.51
CA ALA A 101 19.31 -4.48 -8.31
C ALA A 101 19.78 -3.93 -9.67
N ASP A 102 19.76 -2.61 -9.81
CA ASP A 102 20.31 -1.82 -10.93
C ASP A 102 21.69 -1.24 -10.61
N ILE A 103 22.22 -1.54 -9.41
CA ILE A 103 23.53 -1.15 -8.91
C ILE A 103 24.15 -2.35 -8.18
N LEU A 104 25.44 -2.62 -8.44
CA LEU A 104 26.28 -3.54 -7.69
C LEU A 104 27.41 -2.74 -7.03
N LYS A 105 27.63 -2.94 -5.73
CA LYS A 105 28.68 -2.30 -4.95
C LYS A 105 29.81 -3.27 -4.62
N ILE A 106 30.91 -2.74 -4.08
CA ILE A 106 31.98 -3.57 -3.53
C ILE A 106 31.40 -4.53 -2.47
N GLY A 107 31.71 -5.81 -2.65
CA GLY A 107 31.23 -6.89 -1.78
C GLY A 107 29.93 -7.54 -2.25
N ASP A 108 29.19 -6.95 -3.19
CA ASP A 108 27.96 -7.55 -3.72
C ASP A 108 28.24 -8.81 -4.54
N SER A 109 27.31 -9.77 -4.46
CA SER A 109 27.33 -10.98 -5.26
C SER A 109 27.05 -10.66 -6.74
N PHE A 110 27.87 -11.19 -7.64
CA PHE A 110 27.55 -11.30 -9.06
C PHE A 110 28.09 -12.61 -9.64
N LYS A 111 27.29 -13.67 -9.57
CA LYS A 111 27.65 -15.03 -9.99
C LYS A 111 26.83 -15.50 -11.18
N GLU A 112 27.25 -16.61 -11.79
CA GLU A 112 26.50 -17.26 -12.87
C GLU A 112 25.04 -17.52 -12.48
N GLY A 113 24.14 -17.11 -13.38
CA GLY A 113 22.69 -17.11 -13.19
C GLY A 113 22.13 -15.81 -12.61
N GLU A 114 22.95 -14.94 -12.02
CA GLU A 114 22.53 -13.65 -11.48
C GLU A 114 22.62 -12.52 -12.51
N MET A 115 21.70 -11.56 -12.41
CA MET A 115 21.68 -10.39 -13.30
C MET A 115 21.70 -9.06 -12.54
N LEU A 116 22.24 -8.05 -13.23
CA LEU A 116 22.07 -6.64 -12.96
C LEU A 116 20.92 -6.21 -13.87
N PHE A 117 19.79 -5.85 -13.28
CA PHE A 117 18.55 -5.65 -14.01
C PHE A 117 18.32 -4.16 -14.27
N CYS A 118 18.18 -3.78 -15.54
CA CYS A 118 18.07 -2.40 -15.98
C CYS A 118 16.75 -2.12 -16.70
N ASP A 119 15.68 -2.76 -16.26
CA ASP A 119 14.32 -2.68 -16.81
C ASP A 119 14.18 -3.34 -18.20
N ASP A 120 14.59 -2.68 -19.29
CA ASP A 120 14.46 -3.21 -20.65
C ASP A 120 15.75 -3.80 -21.24
N TYR A 121 16.77 -3.93 -20.38
CA TYR A 121 18.00 -4.66 -20.65
C TYR A 121 18.60 -5.20 -19.34
N SER A 122 19.61 -6.05 -19.44
CA SER A 122 20.33 -6.58 -18.28
C SER A 122 21.76 -6.95 -18.61
N LEU A 123 22.61 -6.95 -17.59
CA LEU A 123 23.89 -7.66 -17.60
C LEU A 123 23.74 -8.97 -16.83
N ILE A 124 24.22 -10.10 -17.36
CA ILE A 124 24.11 -11.42 -16.72
C ILE A 124 25.35 -12.26 -17.00
N ILE A 125 25.75 -13.09 -16.04
CA ILE A 125 26.71 -14.17 -16.29
C ILE A 125 25.93 -15.45 -16.59
N LEU A 126 26.08 -16.02 -17.79
CA LEU A 126 25.41 -17.26 -18.18
C LEU A 126 26.24 -18.07 -19.17
N GLY A 127 26.35 -19.38 -18.95
CA GLY A 127 27.10 -20.28 -19.83
C GLY A 127 28.58 -19.92 -19.92
N GLY A 128 29.15 -19.40 -18.81
CA GLY A 128 30.54 -18.94 -18.76
C GLY A 128 30.83 -17.60 -19.45
N LYS A 129 29.81 -16.83 -19.85
CA LYS A 129 29.96 -15.55 -20.56
C LYS A 129 29.32 -14.40 -19.80
N LEU A 130 29.86 -13.20 -19.98
CA LEU A 130 29.23 -11.96 -19.52
C LEU A 130 28.39 -11.37 -20.66
N LEU A 131 27.08 -11.47 -20.53
CA LEU A 131 26.13 -11.12 -21.58
C LEU A 131 25.43 -9.80 -21.25
N TYR A 132 25.48 -8.86 -22.17
CA TYR A 132 24.52 -7.76 -22.24
C TYR A 132 23.31 -8.25 -23.04
N ARG A 133 22.10 -8.08 -22.49
CA ARG A 133 20.85 -8.52 -23.13
C ARG A 133 19.87 -7.38 -23.24
N ASP A 134 19.35 -7.15 -24.43
CA ASP A 134 18.22 -6.24 -24.66
C ASP A 134 16.92 -7.06 -24.64
N HIS A 135 16.02 -6.71 -23.71
CA HIS A 135 14.80 -7.47 -23.44
C HIS A 135 13.67 -7.15 -24.43
N LYS A 136 13.79 -6.06 -25.21
CA LYS A 136 12.80 -5.69 -26.23
C LYS A 136 13.09 -6.32 -27.58
N THR A 137 14.36 -6.35 -27.96
CA THR A 137 14.84 -6.90 -29.23
C THR A 137 15.25 -8.35 -29.12
N PHE A 138 15.35 -8.88 -27.90
CA PHE A 138 15.79 -10.24 -27.59
C PHE A 138 17.22 -10.57 -28.06
N ASN A 139 18.02 -9.53 -28.28
CA ASN A 139 19.43 -9.62 -28.65
C ASN A 139 20.30 -9.82 -27.40
N GLU A 140 21.36 -10.61 -27.55
CA GLU A 140 22.38 -10.77 -26.53
C GLU A 140 23.79 -10.66 -27.13
N VAL A 141 24.70 -10.06 -26.39
CA VAL A 141 26.10 -9.84 -26.82
C VAL A 141 27.02 -10.24 -25.68
N ASP A 142 28.01 -11.08 -25.97
CA ASP A 142 29.13 -11.34 -25.06
C ASP A 142 30.09 -10.14 -25.10
N ILE A 143 30.07 -9.34 -24.04
CA ILE A 143 30.74 -8.04 -24.02
C ILE A 143 32.21 -8.13 -23.63
N LEU A 144 32.65 -9.26 -23.07
CA LEU A 144 34.06 -9.51 -22.77
C LEU A 144 34.74 -10.35 -23.85
N ASN A 145 34.03 -11.32 -24.44
CA ASN A 145 34.54 -12.22 -25.47
C ASN A 145 35.90 -12.86 -25.10
N LEU A 146 36.01 -13.39 -23.89
CA LEU A 146 37.22 -14.08 -23.42
C LEU A 146 37.28 -15.49 -24.03
N LYS A 147 37.98 -15.63 -25.16
CA LYS A 147 38.16 -16.94 -25.81
C LYS A 147 38.75 -17.96 -24.82
N ASN A 148 38.11 -19.13 -24.72
CA ASN A 148 38.50 -20.29 -23.90
C ASN A 148 38.46 -20.10 -22.37
N ASN A 149 37.94 -18.98 -21.86
CA ASN A 149 37.75 -18.77 -20.42
C ASN A 149 36.28 -18.87 -20.04
N TYR A 150 36.00 -19.49 -18.89
CA TYR A 150 34.66 -19.61 -18.34
C TYR A 150 34.49 -18.62 -17.19
N VAL A 151 33.69 -17.57 -17.39
CA VAL A 151 33.36 -16.60 -16.35
C VAL A 151 32.26 -17.17 -15.44
N SER A 152 32.56 -17.40 -14.17
CA SER A 152 31.60 -17.85 -13.17
C SER A 152 31.11 -16.72 -12.24
N LYS A 153 31.92 -15.67 -12.09
CA LYS A 153 31.72 -14.60 -11.12
C LYS A 153 32.44 -13.32 -11.53
N LEU A 154 31.87 -12.19 -11.13
CA LEU A 154 32.46 -10.85 -11.19
C LEU A 154 32.51 -10.29 -9.77
N ALA A 155 33.61 -9.63 -9.41
CA ALA A 155 33.71 -8.84 -8.19
C ALA A 155 34.14 -7.42 -8.51
N ILE A 156 33.51 -6.47 -7.82
CA ILE A 156 33.87 -5.06 -7.87
C ILE A 156 34.85 -4.81 -6.72
N GLY A 157 36.05 -4.36 -7.06
CA GLY A 157 37.08 -3.94 -6.12
C GLY A 157 37.29 -2.43 -6.17
N PHE A 158 38.18 -1.94 -5.30
CA PHE A 158 38.51 -0.51 -5.20
C PHE A 158 39.10 0.06 -6.49
N ARG A 159 39.71 -0.78 -7.33
CA ARG A 159 40.46 -0.36 -8.52
C ARG A 159 40.22 -1.24 -9.73
N SER A 160 39.32 -2.21 -9.61
CA SER A 160 39.10 -3.16 -10.69
C SER A 160 37.73 -3.80 -10.69
N LEU A 161 37.28 -4.19 -11.87
CA LEU A 161 36.30 -5.27 -12.04
C LEU A 161 37.06 -6.55 -12.33
N THR A 162 37.00 -7.51 -11.42
CA THR A 162 37.71 -8.79 -11.55
C THR A 162 36.75 -9.92 -11.86
N PHE A 163 37.10 -10.74 -12.84
CA PHE A 163 36.33 -11.89 -13.30
C PHE A 163 37.02 -13.18 -12.87
N PHE A 164 36.24 -14.14 -12.40
CA PHE A 164 36.72 -15.39 -11.84
C PHE A 164 36.14 -16.60 -12.57
N ASP A 165 36.88 -17.70 -12.59
CA ASP A 165 36.43 -19.00 -13.08
C ASP A 165 35.66 -19.81 -12.03
N LYS A 166 35.28 -21.05 -12.34
CA LYS A 166 34.55 -21.93 -11.41
C LYS A 166 35.37 -22.33 -10.18
N SER A 167 36.69 -22.29 -10.27
CA SER A 167 37.62 -22.54 -9.16
C SER A 167 37.82 -21.29 -8.28
N ASN A 168 37.14 -20.19 -8.63
CA ASN A 168 37.27 -18.87 -8.00
C ASN A 168 38.69 -18.29 -8.18
N GLU A 169 39.38 -18.66 -9.25
CA GLU A 169 40.66 -18.06 -9.67
C GLU A 169 40.39 -16.87 -10.60
N PRO A 170 41.12 -15.75 -10.45
CA PRO A 170 40.94 -14.57 -11.31
C PRO A 170 41.46 -14.86 -12.73
N ILE A 171 40.62 -14.64 -13.74
CA ILE A 171 40.93 -14.91 -15.16
C ILE A 171 41.08 -13.63 -15.99
N TYR A 172 40.47 -12.53 -15.56
CA TYR A 172 40.56 -11.24 -16.25
C TYR A 172 40.22 -10.11 -15.28
N ALA A 173 40.78 -8.93 -15.49
CA ALA A 173 40.43 -7.74 -14.71
C ALA A 173 40.43 -6.50 -15.61
N ILE A 174 39.43 -5.64 -15.42
CA ILE A 174 39.40 -4.29 -15.96
C ILE A 174 39.94 -3.38 -14.86
N MET A 175 41.03 -2.68 -15.13
CA MET A 175 41.68 -1.80 -14.16
C MET A 175 41.23 -0.35 -14.33
N SER A 176 41.16 0.41 -13.24
CA SER A 176 41.03 1.86 -13.30
C SER A 176 42.21 2.46 -14.09
N PRO A 177 42.00 3.56 -14.84
CA PRO A 177 43.07 4.20 -15.62
C PRO A 177 44.15 4.86 -14.74
N ASP A 178 43.86 5.08 -13.46
CA ASP A 178 44.76 5.70 -12.48
C ASP A 178 45.04 4.79 -11.28
N SER A 179 45.97 5.25 -10.43
CA SER A 179 46.43 4.52 -9.26
C SER A 179 45.63 4.78 -7.98
N VAL A 180 44.45 5.40 -8.10
CA VAL A 180 43.63 5.84 -6.96
C VAL A 180 42.69 4.72 -6.53
N ASP A 181 42.53 4.51 -5.22
CA ASP A 181 41.54 3.59 -4.67
C ASP A 181 40.17 4.26 -4.56
N TYR A 182 39.12 3.58 -5.04
CA TYR A 182 37.74 4.04 -5.04
C TYR A 182 36.90 3.18 -4.07
N PRO A 183 36.79 3.54 -2.78
CA PRO A 183 36.09 2.76 -1.77
C PRO A 183 34.59 2.59 -2.05
N ASP A 184 34.00 3.52 -2.80
CA ASP A 184 32.56 3.54 -3.12
C ASP A 184 32.28 3.10 -4.57
N SER A 185 33.26 2.47 -5.22
CA SER A 185 33.14 2.03 -6.61
C SER A 185 31.99 1.05 -6.83
N CYS A 186 31.29 1.19 -7.95
CA CYS A 186 30.11 0.39 -8.23
C CYS A 186 29.80 0.26 -9.73
N LEU A 187 29.11 -0.82 -10.11
CA LEU A 187 28.61 -1.09 -11.46
C LEU A 187 27.12 -0.75 -11.51
N LYS A 188 26.69 0.08 -12.45
CA LYS A 188 25.33 0.64 -12.50
C LYS A 188 24.73 0.59 -13.90
N CYS A 189 23.40 0.57 -13.96
CA CYS A 189 22.65 0.80 -15.18
C CYS A 189 22.64 2.30 -15.57
N ASP A 190 22.88 2.61 -16.83
CA ASP A 190 22.59 3.90 -17.46
C ASP A 190 21.26 3.81 -18.19
N LYS A 191 20.18 4.21 -17.50
CA LYS A 191 18.82 4.10 -18.03
C LYS A 191 18.56 5.03 -19.23
N ILE A 192 19.35 6.10 -19.39
CA ILE A 192 19.18 7.07 -20.48
C ILE A 192 19.75 6.48 -21.77
N ASN A 193 20.99 5.99 -21.70
CA ASN A 193 21.72 5.54 -22.88
C ASN A 193 21.64 4.02 -23.10
N LYS A 194 20.88 3.31 -22.25
CA LYS A 194 20.78 1.85 -22.25
C LYS A 194 22.15 1.18 -22.17
N GLY A 195 22.93 1.61 -21.19
CA GLY A 195 24.28 1.13 -20.97
C GLY A 195 24.47 0.55 -19.58
N VAL A 196 25.60 -0.10 -19.36
CA VAL A 196 26.09 -0.45 -18.03
C VAL A 196 27.46 0.18 -17.88
N TYR A 197 27.71 0.81 -16.74
CA TYR A 197 28.99 1.45 -16.49
C TYR A 197 29.46 1.22 -15.06
N TRP A 198 30.77 1.16 -14.90
CA TRP A 198 31.48 1.07 -13.64
C TRP A 198 32.04 2.43 -13.32
N ASP A 199 31.74 2.96 -12.14
CA ASP A 199 32.19 4.29 -11.71
C ASP A 199 33.00 4.27 -10.41
N ASP A 200 33.60 5.41 -10.11
CA ASP A 200 34.42 5.70 -8.93
C ASP A 200 33.62 5.92 -7.62
N GLY A 201 32.30 5.74 -7.65
CA GLY A 201 31.39 6.09 -6.55
C GLY A 201 30.83 7.52 -6.61
N ASN A 202 31.48 8.42 -7.36
CA ASN A 202 31.04 9.80 -7.58
C ASN A 202 30.36 9.98 -8.94
N GLY A 203 30.20 8.90 -9.71
CA GLY A 203 29.57 8.91 -11.04
C GLY A 203 30.53 9.10 -12.20
N ASN A 204 31.85 9.16 -11.96
CA ASN A 204 32.82 9.19 -13.05
C ASN A 204 33.03 7.78 -13.60
N SER A 205 32.59 7.55 -14.84
CA SER A 205 32.71 6.26 -15.51
C SER A 205 34.18 5.87 -15.73
N LEU A 206 34.58 4.74 -15.14
CA LEU A 206 35.87 4.06 -15.31
C LEU A 206 35.81 3.02 -16.45
N TRP A 207 34.65 2.42 -16.68
CA TRP A 207 34.40 1.51 -17.81
C TRP A 207 32.91 1.54 -18.17
N SER A 208 32.57 1.31 -19.44
CA SER A 208 31.17 1.23 -19.87
C SER A 208 30.95 0.34 -21.09
N TYR A 209 29.73 -0.16 -21.20
CA TYR A 209 29.19 -0.82 -22.37
C TYR A 209 27.80 -0.26 -22.72
N PRO A 210 27.50 0.10 -23.98
CA PRO A 210 28.44 0.14 -25.12
C PRO A 210 29.58 1.15 -24.90
N LYS A 211 30.71 0.91 -25.56
CA LYS A 211 31.91 1.74 -25.41
C LYS A 211 31.59 3.16 -25.91
N ASN A 212 31.84 4.18 -25.07
CA ASN A 212 31.55 5.61 -25.31
C ASN A 212 30.09 6.03 -25.05
N LEU A 213 29.55 5.73 -23.87
CA LEU A 213 28.34 6.40 -23.40
C LEU A 213 28.58 7.93 -23.37
N PRO A 214 27.69 8.77 -23.94
CA PRO A 214 27.84 10.21 -23.89
C PRO A 214 27.87 10.66 -22.42
N LYS A 215 28.92 11.37 -22.02
CA LYS A 215 29.01 11.98 -20.68
C LYS A 215 27.79 12.87 -20.50
N THR A 216 26.91 12.47 -19.59
CA THR A 216 25.71 13.24 -19.30
C THR A 216 26.11 14.32 -18.29
N ASP A 217 26.58 15.47 -18.79
CA ASP A 217 26.69 16.66 -17.97
C ASP A 217 25.28 17.03 -17.52
N THR A 218 25.03 16.95 -16.21
CA THR A 218 23.71 17.23 -15.63
C THR A 218 23.38 18.71 -15.80
N THR A 219 22.81 19.07 -16.96
CA THR A 219 22.34 20.41 -17.26
C THR A 219 20.85 20.33 -17.55
N THR A 220 20.05 20.98 -16.70
CA THR A 220 18.61 21.11 -16.89
C THR A 220 18.35 21.93 -18.16
N ILE A 221 17.93 21.29 -19.25
CA ILE A 221 17.56 21.99 -20.50
C ILE A 221 16.03 21.96 -20.65
N THR A 222 15.44 23.15 -20.64
CA THR A 222 14.06 23.39 -21.07
C THR A 222 14.08 23.58 -22.59
N SER A 223 13.56 22.62 -23.35
CA SER A 223 13.52 22.68 -24.81
C SER A 223 12.23 23.33 -25.31
N THR A 224 12.34 24.48 -25.96
CA THR A 224 11.25 25.12 -26.71
C THR A 224 11.46 24.86 -28.20
N THR A 225 10.54 24.18 -28.87
CA THR A 225 10.62 23.90 -30.32
C THR A 225 9.79 24.93 -31.08
N THR A 226 10.44 25.73 -31.95
CA THR A 226 9.77 26.69 -32.82
C THR A 226 9.71 26.14 -34.24
N THR A 227 8.51 25.96 -34.78
CA THR A 227 8.28 25.47 -36.16
C THR A 227 7.90 26.64 -37.06
N THR A 228 8.64 26.86 -38.16
CA THR A 228 8.37 27.91 -39.16
C THR A 228 7.64 27.32 -40.37
N THR A 229 6.49 27.87 -40.73
CA THR A 229 5.70 27.45 -41.90
C THR A 229 5.81 28.48 -43.03
N THR A 230 6.15 28.05 -44.25
CA THR A 230 6.26 28.92 -45.43
C THR A 230 5.03 28.75 -46.33
N THR A 231 4.34 29.84 -46.67
CA THR A 231 3.15 29.83 -47.56
C THR A 231 3.54 30.33 -48.96
N THR A 232 3.10 29.64 -50.01
CA THR A 232 3.31 30.06 -51.42
C THR A 232 1.97 30.50 -52.03
N THR A 233 1.92 31.67 -52.65
CA THR A 233 0.73 32.22 -53.31
C THR A 233 0.92 32.21 -54.83
N THR A 234 -0.06 31.74 -55.60
CA THR A 234 -0.04 31.79 -57.07
C THR A 234 -1.23 32.62 -57.57
N THR A 235 -0.97 33.61 -58.43
CA THR A 235 -1.98 34.51 -59.01
C THR A 235 -2.04 34.31 -60.51
N THR A 236 -3.23 34.11 -61.08
CA THR A 236 -3.45 33.99 -62.53
C THR A 236 -4.41 35.10 -62.98
N THR A 237 -4.00 35.92 -63.96
CA THR A 237 -4.81 37.03 -64.49
C THR A 237 -5.11 36.79 -65.97
N THR A 238 -6.38 36.87 -66.37
CA THR A 238 -6.80 36.78 -67.78
C THR A 238 -7.54 38.07 -68.16
N THR A 239 -7.09 38.76 -69.20
CA THR A 239 -7.69 40.02 -69.67
C THR A 239 -8.20 39.83 -71.10
N THR A 240 -9.47 40.16 -71.35
CA THR A 240 -10.06 40.21 -72.70
C THR A 240 -10.78 41.55 -72.86
N SER A 241 -10.48 42.29 -73.93
CA SER A 241 -11.05 43.62 -74.20
C SER A 241 -11.84 43.61 -75.51
N ILE A 242 -13.12 43.99 -75.48
CA ILE A 242 -13.86 44.49 -76.66
C ILE A 242 -14.96 45.49 -76.25
N MET A 243 -15.34 46.32 -77.22
CA MET A 243 -16.01 47.63 -77.21
C MET A 243 -17.39 47.80 -76.55
N GLN A 244 -17.63 49.07 -76.22
CA GLN A 244 -18.72 49.71 -75.49
C GLN A 244 -20.15 49.53 -76.04
N THR A 245 -21.04 49.09 -75.16
CA THR A 245 -22.41 49.59 -74.99
C THR A 245 -22.65 49.70 -73.48
N PRO A 246 -23.47 50.63 -72.96
CA PRO A 246 -23.69 50.73 -71.52
C PRO A 246 -24.54 49.55 -71.04
N GLN A 247 -23.86 48.48 -70.66
CA GLN A 247 -24.44 47.32 -70.00
C GLN A 247 -24.10 47.38 -68.51
N THR A 248 -25.07 47.06 -67.67
CA THR A 248 -24.89 46.86 -66.24
C THR A 248 -23.83 45.77 -66.03
N ILE A 249 -22.65 46.16 -65.55
CA ILE A 249 -21.56 45.20 -65.29
C ILE A 249 -21.84 44.55 -63.94
N VAL A 250 -22.13 43.25 -63.97
CA VAL A 250 -22.28 42.43 -62.77
C VAL A 250 -20.96 41.69 -62.55
N PHE A 251 -20.23 42.06 -61.51
CA PHE A 251 -19.06 41.30 -61.08
C PHE A 251 -19.52 40.19 -60.15
N THR A 252 -19.15 38.95 -60.47
CA THR A 252 -19.34 37.80 -59.59
C THR A 252 -17.97 37.28 -59.20
N THR A 253 -17.61 37.39 -57.92
CA THR A 253 -16.35 36.87 -57.39
C THR A 253 -16.64 35.70 -56.46
N HIS A 254 -15.95 34.57 -56.67
CA HIS A 254 -15.97 33.45 -55.75
C HIS A 254 -14.74 33.53 -54.85
N VAL A 255 -14.97 33.63 -53.54
CA VAL A 255 -13.90 33.53 -52.55
C VAL A 255 -14.03 32.17 -51.88
N THR A 256 -12.97 31.38 -51.90
CA THR A 256 -12.89 30.11 -51.18
C THR A 256 -11.96 30.29 -49.98
N ASN A 257 -12.54 30.30 -48.78
CA ASN A 257 -11.76 30.39 -47.55
C ASN A 257 -11.52 28.98 -46.99
N TYR A 258 -10.26 28.64 -46.71
CA TYR A 258 -9.91 27.42 -46.00
C TYR A 258 -9.74 27.72 -44.51
N SER A 259 -10.44 26.97 -43.66
CA SER A 259 -10.25 27.00 -42.21
C SER A 259 -9.56 25.71 -41.77
N THR A 260 -8.53 25.81 -40.93
CA THR A 260 -7.88 24.64 -40.32
C THR A 260 -8.36 24.52 -38.88
N GLU A 261 -8.93 23.38 -38.51
CA GLU A 261 -9.34 23.08 -37.13
C GLU A 261 -8.23 22.29 -36.43
N TYR A 262 -7.91 22.67 -35.19
CA TYR A 262 -6.91 21.99 -34.38
C TYR A 262 -7.60 21.16 -33.30
N ILE A 263 -7.40 19.84 -33.30
CA ILE A 263 -7.87 18.96 -32.23
C ILE A 263 -6.67 18.66 -31.33
N THR A 264 -6.78 19.03 -30.06
CA THR A 264 -5.77 18.71 -29.04
C THR A 264 -6.26 17.53 -28.23
N GLU A 265 -5.62 16.37 -28.38
CA GLU A 265 -5.87 15.21 -27.52
C GLU A 265 -4.89 15.24 -26.35
N SER A 266 -5.39 15.03 -25.13
CA SER A 266 -4.54 14.93 -23.94
C SER A 266 -4.44 13.47 -23.50
N GLN A 267 -3.22 12.98 -23.32
CA GLN A 267 -2.98 11.66 -22.75
C GLN A 267 -2.34 11.83 -21.38
N THR A 268 -3.03 11.34 -20.35
CA THR A 268 -2.50 11.36 -18.98
C THR A 268 -1.90 9.99 -18.68
N SER A 269 -0.60 9.95 -18.38
CA SER A 269 0.07 8.75 -17.90
C SER A 269 0.32 8.85 -16.40
N ILE A 270 0.02 7.77 -15.68
CA ILE A 270 0.22 7.68 -14.23
C ILE A 270 1.45 6.80 -13.99
N ALA A 271 2.55 7.41 -13.55
CA ALA A 271 3.74 6.68 -13.13
C ALA A 271 3.80 6.67 -11.60
N THR A 272 3.98 5.49 -11.01
CA THR A 272 4.21 5.36 -9.57
C THR A 272 5.71 5.29 -9.31
N LYS A 273 6.26 6.27 -8.60
CA LYS A 273 7.65 6.26 -8.15
C LYS A 273 7.71 5.68 -6.75
N THR A 274 8.31 4.51 -6.62
CA THR A 274 8.51 3.83 -5.34
C THR A 274 9.89 4.18 -4.79
N SER A 275 9.94 4.84 -3.65
CA SER A 275 11.18 5.11 -2.92
C SER A 275 11.26 4.22 -1.67
N TYR A 276 12.38 3.53 -1.49
CA TYR A 276 12.66 2.72 -0.30
C TYR A 276 13.52 3.49 0.68
N SER A 277 13.18 3.42 1.96
CA SER A 277 14.03 3.87 3.06
C SER A 277 14.21 2.73 4.05
N TYR A 278 15.45 2.50 4.49
CA TYR A 278 15.79 1.51 5.50
C TYR A 278 15.99 2.20 6.85
N ALA A 279 15.33 1.72 7.89
CA ALA A 279 15.61 2.10 9.26
C ALA A 279 16.01 0.85 10.06
N THR A 280 17.20 0.87 10.66
CA THR A 280 17.63 -0.20 11.56
C THR A 280 17.24 0.15 12.99
N TYR A 281 16.61 -0.78 13.69
CA TYR A 281 16.21 -0.67 15.08
C TYR A 281 16.98 -1.70 15.91
N THR A 282 17.35 -1.31 17.13
CA THR A 282 17.98 -2.22 18.07
C THR A 282 16.89 -2.97 18.83
N ASN A 283 16.84 -4.30 18.66
CA ASN A 283 15.88 -5.16 19.35
C ASN A 283 16.31 -5.43 20.78
N VAL A 284 15.65 -4.79 21.72
CA VAL A 284 16.04 -4.84 23.12
C VAL A 284 14.88 -5.32 23.98
N SER A 285 15.16 -6.24 24.90
CA SER A 285 14.27 -6.44 26.03
C SER A 285 14.92 -5.83 27.27
N TYR A 286 14.16 -5.00 27.96
CA TYR A 286 14.56 -4.38 29.22
C TYR A 286 13.91 -5.14 30.37
N GLN A 287 14.75 -5.64 31.28
CA GLN A 287 14.30 -6.36 32.46
C GLN A 287 14.80 -5.65 33.72
N GLY A 288 13.96 -5.53 34.73
CA GLY A 288 14.38 -5.05 36.05
C GLY A 288 15.44 -6.00 36.65
N SER A 289 16.38 -5.43 37.40
CA SER A 289 17.49 -6.19 37.99
C SER A 289 17.13 -6.89 39.32
N ILE A 290 16.08 -6.44 40.01
CA ILE A 290 15.61 -7.04 41.28
C ILE A 290 14.75 -8.27 40.98
N GLY A 291 15.37 -9.45 41.03
CA GLY A 291 14.76 -10.70 40.61
C GLY A 291 14.58 -10.75 39.09
N SER A 292 14.73 -11.91 38.48
CA SER A 292 14.45 -12.15 37.06
C SER A 292 12.95 -12.03 36.71
N LYS A 293 12.25 -11.04 37.28
CA LYS A 293 10.82 -11.07 37.59
C LYS A 293 10.06 -9.82 37.14
N TYR A 294 10.71 -8.77 36.65
CA TYR A 294 10.01 -7.57 36.17
C TYR A 294 10.43 -7.26 34.73
N TYR A 295 9.46 -7.24 33.82
CA TYR A 295 9.68 -7.00 32.41
C TYR A 295 8.82 -5.82 31.97
N LEU A 296 9.39 -4.98 31.12
CA LEU A 296 8.59 -4.04 30.34
C LEU A 296 7.85 -4.89 29.28
N GLY A 297 6.55 -5.11 29.44
CA GLY A 297 5.80 -5.94 28.50
C GLY A 297 4.29 -5.92 28.72
N ILE A 298 3.53 -6.26 27.67
CA ILE A 298 2.06 -6.27 27.66
C ILE A 298 1.50 -7.55 27.06
N ASN A 299 0.22 -7.83 27.32
CA ASN A 299 -0.48 -9.00 26.79
C ASN A 299 -1.29 -8.70 25.52
N GLU A 300 -1.79 -7.47 25.41
CA GLU A 300 -2.70 -7.05 24.34
C GLU A 300 -2.26 -5.67 23.82
N LEU A 301 -2.15 -5.51 22.51
CA LEU A 301 -1.88 -4.21 21.86
C LEU A 301 -3.13 -3.33 21.95
N LYS A 302 -3.15 -2.44 22.94
CA LYS A 302 -4.19 -1.42 23.15
C LYS A 302 -3.58 -0.23 23.87
N GLU A 303 -4.35 0.84 24.03
CA GLU A 303 -3.94 1.95 24.87
C GLU A 303 -4.03 1.57 26.35
N TYR A 304 -3.02 1.93 27.12
CA TYR A 304 -2.97 1.73 28.57
C TYR A 304 -2.75 3.09 29.22
N VAL A 305 -3.60 3.48 30.17
CA VAL A 305 -3.42 4.74 30.92
C VAL A 305 -2.33 4.60 31.99
N THR A 306 -2.14 3.39 32.49
CA THR A 306 -1.13 3.02 33.48
C THR A 306 -0.66 1.60 33.17
N LEU A 307 0.63 1.34 33.32
CA LEU A 307 1.22 0.02 33.13
C LEU A 307 1.53 -0.63 34.47
N GLU A 308 0.83 -1.71 34.78
CA GLU A 308 1.21 -2.60 35.87
C GLU A 308 2.56 -3.24 35.53
N ALA A 309 3.50 -3.18 36.47
CA ALA A 309 4.73 -3.93 36.35
C ALA A 309 4.37 -5.38 36.64
N LYS A 310 4.27 -6.19 35.58
CA LYS A 310 3.89 -7.59 35.77
C LYS A 310 5.04 -8.37 36.37
N TYR A 311 4.70 -9.15 37.41
CA TYR A 311 5.52 -10.27 37.85
C TYR A 311 5.65 -11.23 36.67
N GLY A 312 6.85 -11.30 36.10
CA GLY A 312 7.23 -12.30 35.13
C GLY A 312 6.90 -13.66 35.74
N GLY A 313 5.81 -14.26 35.26
CA GLY A 313 5.48 -15.62 35.60
C GLY A 313 6.72 -16.49 35.39
N ASN A 314 6.82 -17.57 36.17
CA ASN A 314 7.75 -18.66 35.88
C ASN A 314 7.87 -18.85 34.36
N ASN A 315 9.07 -19.19 33.86
CA ASN A 315 9.47 -19.38 32.45
C ASN A 315 8.47 -20.06 31.47
N LYS A 316 7.32 -20.53 31.96
CA LYS A 316 6.23 -21.19 31.27
C LYS A 316 5.20 -20.25 30.60
N GLN A 317 5.05 -18.97 30.99
CA GLN A 317 4.09 -18.04 30.32
C GLN A 317 4.56 -16.56 30.34
N PRO A 318 5.54 -16.16 29.52
CA PRO A 318 5.87 -14.75 29.33
C PRO A 318 4.71 -13.98 28.69
N SER A 319 4.58 -12.68 29.00
CA SER A 319 3.65 -11.76 28.33
C SER A 319 3.82 -11.85 26.80
N LYS A 320 2.73 -11.70 26.04
CA LYS A 320 2.74 -11.85 24.57
C LYS A 320 3.68 -10.86 23.86
N TYR A 321 3.93 -9.69 24.46
CA TYR A 321 4.82 -8.66 23.93
C TYR A 321 5.82 -8.23 25.01
N ILE A 322 7.06 -8.70 24.92
CA ILE A 322 8.15 -8.39 25.88
C ILE A 322 9.35 -7.69 25.22
N LYS A 323 9.29 -7.48 23.91
CA LYS A 323 10.36 -6.89 23.11
C LYS A 323 10.01 -5.45 22.77
N TRP A 324 11.00 -4.57 22.91
CA TRP A 324 10.89 -3.15 22.61
C TRP A 324 11.98 -2.75 21.63
N LEU A 325 11.67 -1.82 20.73
CA LEU A 325 12.62 -1.30 19.76
C LEU A 325 12.95 0.13 20.06
N ILE A 326 14.24 0.41 20.16
CA ILE A 326 14.77 1.76 20.14
C ILE A 326 15.52 1.90 18.80
N LYS A 327 15.18 2.94 18.04
CA LYS A 327 15.71 3.20 16.70
C LYS A 327 17.21 3.48 16.72
N SER A 328 17.72 4.12 17.78
CA SER A 328 19.13 4.46 17.89
C SER A 328 19.61 4.32 19.33
N GLU A 329 20.81 3.75 19.51
CA GLU A 329 21.52 3.83 20.79
C GLU A 329 22.26 5.16 20.95
N LYS A 330 22.53 5.84 19.85
CA LYS A 330 23.29 7.11 19.82
C LYS A 330 22.41 8.30 20.17
N GLU A 331 21.14 8.27 19.75
CA GLU A 331 20.19 9.37 19.91
C GLU A 331 18.93 8.88 20.63
N PRO A 332 18.25 9.74 21.43
CA PRO A 332 16.94 9.40 21.97
C PRO A 332 15.98 9.03 20.84
N SER A 333 15.14 8.02 21.06
CA SER A 333 14.10 7.67 20.10
C SER A 333 12.85 7.16 20.78
N TYR A 334 11.76 7.03 20.01
CA TYR A 334 10.60 6.28 20.44
C TYR A 334 10.98 4.85 20.82
N MET A 335 10.26 4.31 21.81
CA MET A 335 10.41 2.93 22.22
C MET A 335 9.16 2.15 21.79
N HIS A 336 9.27 1.48 20.65
CA HIS A 336 8.15 0.79 19.99
C HIS A 336 7.92 -0.61 20.57
N ILE A 337 6.67 -1.07 20.57
CA ILE A 337 6.33 -2.45 20.93
C ILE A 337 6.43 -3.34 19.70
N VAL A 338 7.01 -4.51 19.86
CA VAL A 338 7.15 -5.50 18.78
C VAL A 338 6.35 -6.75 19.07
N ASN A 339 5.68 -7.28 18.06
CA ASN A 339 5.07 -8.60 18.18
C ASN A 339 6.12 -9.73 18.10
N ASN A 340 5.67 -10.98 18.33
CA ASN A 340 6.54 -12.15 18.31
C ASN A 340 7.24 -12.38 16.96
N ASN A 341 6.66 -11.85 15.87
CA ASN A 341 7.18 -11.97 14.51
C ASN A 341 8.19 -10.87 14.16
N GLY A 342 8.44 -9.91 15.06
CA GLY A 342 9.35 -8.80 14.79
C GLY A 342 8.69 -7.58 14.14
N GLU A 343 7.36 -7.59 13.97
CA GLU A 343 6.64 -6.45 13.37
C GLU A 343 6.49 -5.33 14.40
N ILE A 344 6.88 -4.13 13.99
CA ILE A 344 6.79 -2.90 14.78
C ILE A 344 5.32 -2.50 14.86
N SER A 345 4.77 -2.43 16.08
CA SER A 345 3.43 -1.90 16.25
C SER A 345 3.42 -0.38 16.11
N ASN A 346 2.27 0.17 15.76
CA ASN A 346 2.02 1.61 15.83
C ASN A 346 1.83 2.11 17.27
N TYR A 347 2.19 1.33 18.29
CA TYR A 347 2.12 1.70 19.70
C TYR A 347 3.52 1.86 20.31
N CYS A 348 3.67 2.91 21.10
CA CYS A 348 4.92 3.31 21.73
C CYS A 348 4.73 3.41 23.25
N LEU A 349 5.82 3.24 24.00
CA LEU A 349 5.85 3.66 25.40
C LEU A 349 5.76 5.19 25.43
N ASP A 350 5.00 5.72 26.37
CA ASP A 350 4.84 7.16 26.53
C ASP A 350 4.69 7.55 28.01
N VAL A 351 4.86 8.84 28.31
CA VAL A 351 4.63 9.39 29.66
C VAL A 351 3.18 9.81 29.79
N GLY A 352 2.49 9.24 30.77
CA GLY A 352 1.10 9.48 31.08
C GLY A 352 0.88 10.57 32.14
N LYS A 353 -0.19 10.40 32.92
CA LYS A 353 -0.58 11.36 33.95
C LYS A 353 0.45 11.43 35.08
N SER A 354 0.66 12.64 35.61
CA SER A 354 1.41 12.84 36.86
C SER A 354 0.76 12.01 37.97
N LYS A 355 1.59 11.20 38.65
CA LYS A 355 1.22 10.49 39.87
C LYS A 355 1.34 11.44 41.07
N ASN A 356 2.40 12.24 41.08
CA ASN A 356 2.65 13.33 42.02
C ASN A 356 3.69 14.29 41.40
N LYS A 357 4.12 15.32 42.16
CA LYS A 357 5.11 16.30 41.69
C LYS A 357 6.50 15.73 41.29
N TYR A 358 6.77 14.47 41.61
CA TYR A 358 8.06 13.81 41.39
C TYR A 358 7.96 12.58 40.48
N SER A 359 6.77 12.23 39.99
CA SER A 359 6.57 10.99 39.24
C SER A 359 5.38 11.02 38.31
N TYR A 360 5.50 10.28 37.20
CA TYR A 360 4.46 10.16 36.17
C TYR A 360 4.27 8.70 35.82
N TYR A 361 3.02 8.26 35.64
CA TYR A 361 2.77 6.91 35.17
C TYR A 361 3.25 6.73 33.74
N LEU A 362 3.77 5.55 33.43
CA LEU A 362 3.99 5.18 32.04
C LEU A 362 2.68 4.66 31.43
N ARG A 363 2.50 4.96 30.16
CA ARG A 363 1.31 4.62 29.37
C ARG A 363 1.75 4.00 28.05
N ILE A 364 0.82 3.38 27.34
CA ILE A 364 1.02 2.97 25.95
C ILE A 364 -0.03 3.69 25.12
N SER A 365 0.44 4.36 24.08
CA SER A 365 -0.39 5.09 23.14
C SER A 365 0.09 4.83 21.72
N LYS A 366 -0.70 5.23 20.73
CA LYS A 366 -0.22 5.25 19.35
C LYS A 366 1.02 6.15 19.26
N CYS A 367 2.02 5.72 18.50
CA CYS A 367 3.21 6.51 18.23
C CYS A 367 2.80 7.76 17.44
N SER A 368 2.77 8.92 18.09
CA SER A 368 2.58 10.21 17.45
C SER A 368 3.82 11.07 17.65
N GLU A 369 3.94 12.15 16.88
CA GLU A 369 5.05 13.11 17.00
C GLU A 369 5.12 13.80 18.37
N ASP A 370 4.05 13.71 19.19
CA ASP A 370 3.96 14.31 20.53
C ASP A 370 4.35 13.35 21.66
N THR A 371 4.90 12.17 21.34
CA THR A 371 5.29 11.20 22.37
C THR A 371 6.71 11.45 22.90
N TYR A 372 6.98 10.99 24.13
CA TYR A 372 8.30 11.12 24.74
C TYR A 372 9.31 10.14 24.11
N LEU A 373 10.59 10.50 24.17
CA LEU A 373 11.70 9.70 23.65
C LEU A 373 12.47 9.07 24.81
N PHE A 374 13.15 7.96 24.55
CA PHE A 374 13.85 7.17 25.56
C PHE A 374 15.27 6.86 25.12
N LYS A 375 16.20 6.82 26.08
CA LYS A 375 17.60 6.44 25.84
C LYS A 375 18.17 5.66 27.02
N TYR A 376 18.82 4.54 26.75
CA TYR A 376 19.45 3.69 27.76
C TYR A 376 20.90 4.12 28.02
N ASN A 377 21.35 4.00 29.27
CA ASN A 377 22.74 4.25 29.69
C ASN A 377 23.25 5.66 29.37
N VAL A 378 22.52 6.66 29.84
CA VAL A 378 22.88 8.08 29.67
C VAL A 378 23.45 8.61 30.98
N PRO A 379 24.67 9.20 30.98
CA PRO A 379 25.22 9.85 32.17
C PRO A 379 24.33 10.99 32.66
N PHE A 380 24.19 11.15 33.97
CA PHE A 380 23.39 12.23 34.57
C PHE A 380 23.93 12.66 35.93
N THR A 381 23.44 13.80 36.43
CA THR A 381 23.60 14.23 37.82
C THR A 381 22.30 13.96 38.57
N ASP A 382 22.37 13.23 39.68
CA ASP A 382 21.19 12.87 40.48
C ASP A 382 20.74 13.99 41.42
N TYR A 383 19.71 13.71 42.23
CA TYR A 383 19.15 14.68 43.18
C TYR A 383 20.09 15.02 44.35
N GLU A 384 21.12 14.21 44.60
CA GLU A 384 22.18 14.47 45.59
C GLU A 384 23.36 15.22 44.99
N ASN A 385 23.23 15.65 43.72
CA ASN A 385 24.27 16.31 42.94
C ASN A 385 25.49 15.41 42.65
N SER A 386 25.30 14.09 42.70
CA SER A 386 26.30 13.08 42.36
C SER A 386 26.29 12.79 40.85
N LYS A 387 27.47 12.79 40.23
CA LYS A 387 27.61 12.53 38.79
C LYS A 387 27.72 11.03 38.52
N ILE A 388 26.75 10.50 37.79
CA ILE A 388 26.64 9.08 37.42
C ILE A 388 27.06 8.91 35.95
N ASN A 389 28.17 8.21 35.70
CA ASN A 389 28.79 8.18 34.36
C ASN A 389 28.39 7.01 33.47
N ASN A 390 27.85 5.90 34.00
CA ASN A 390 27.42 4.72 33.22
C ASN A 390 26.25 4.00 33.91
N PRO A 391 25.09 4.65 34.05
CA PRO A 391 23.96 4.06 34.77
C PRO A 391 23.25 3.00 33.93
N ASN A 392 22.81 1.91 34.55
CA ASN A 392 21.91 0.95 33.91
C ASN A 392 20.45 1.44 33.95
N ASN A 393 20.17 2.69 33.58
CA ASN A 393 18.84 3.28 33.58
C ASN A 393 18.36 3.62 32.17
N ILE A 394 17.07 3.95 32.05
CA ILE A 394 16.47 4.46 30.82
C ILE A 394 15.97 5.87 31.12
N ILE A 395 16.59 6.87 30.49
CA ILE A 395 16.26 8.30 30.64
C ILE A 395 15.19 8.71 29.63
N VAL A 396 14.34 9.65 30.06
CA VAL A 396 13.23 10.20 29.29
C VAL A 396 13.59 11.57 28.71
N TYR A 397 13.18 11.79 27.47
CA TYR A 397 13.36 13.01 26.69
C TYR A 397 12.00 13.47 26.15
N LYS A 398 11.85 14.77 25.92
CA LYS A 398 10.71 15.33 25.18
C LYS A 398 10.91 15.12 23.67
N ASN A 399 9.87 15.36 22.87
CA ASN A 399 9.93 15.15 21.41
C ASN A 399 10.97 16.03 20.69
N ASP A 400 11.34 17.17 21.29
CA ASP A 400 12.32 18.13 20.78
C ASP A 400 13.77 17.73 21.13
N ASN A 401 13.98 16.48 21.55
CA ASN A 401 15.24 15.92 22.04
C ASN A 401 15.79 16.60 23.32
N SER A 402 15.01 17.44 24.01
CA SER A 402 15.42 17.98 25.30
C SER A 402 15.22 16.95 26.43
N LEU A 403 16.15 16.94 27.40
CA LEU A 403 16.05 16.08 28.58
C LEU A 403 14.80 16.42 29.38
N PHE A 404 13.99 15.41 29.72
CA PHE A 404 12.85 15.62 30.62
C PHE A 404 13.38 15.69 32.05
N THR A 405 13.35 16.88 32.63
CA THR A 405 13.95 17.21 33.94
C THR A 405 12.95 17.86 34.88
N ASN A 406 13.23 17.78 36.19
CA ASN A 406 12.53 18.56 37.21
C ASN A 406 13.03 20.02 37.24
N SER A 407 12.50 20.82 38.17
CA SER A 407 12.90 22.23 38.34
C SER A 407 14.38 22.44 38.69
N ASN A 408 15.05 21.41 39.20
CA ASN A 408 16.45 21.45 39.61
C ASN A 408 17.38 20.89 38.51
N GLY A 409 16.86 20.52 37.34
CA GLY A 409 17.62 19.94 36.24
C GLY A 409 17.93 18.45 36.37
N VAL A 410 17.37 17.76 37.37
CA VAL A 410 17.52 16.31 37.53
C VAL A 410 16.63 15.60 36.51
N PRO A 411 17.15 14.68 35.70
CA PRO A 411 16.36 13.99 34.68
C PRO A 411 15.38 12.97 35.28
N TYR A 412 14.39 12.58 34.49
CA TYR A 412 13.48 11.48 34.82
C TYR A 412 13.95 10.15 34.20
N CYS A 413 13.87 9.09 35.01
CA CYS A 413 14.26 7.73 34.65
C CYS A 413 13.08 6.77 34.81
N ILE A 414 13.04 5.72 33.99
CA ILE A 414 12.08 4.63 34.17
C ILE A 414 12.36 3.91 35.50
N TYR A 415 11.33 3.85 36.33
CA TYR A 415 11.31 3.19 37.63
C TYR A 415 10.26 2.07 37.62
N TYR A 416 10.65 0.87 38.05
CA TYR A 416 9.73 -0.26 38.19
C TYR A 416 9.43 -0.54 39.67
N SER A 417 8.15 -0.75 39.98
CA SER A 417 7.66 -1.24 41.28
C SER A 417 6.47 -2.16 41.02
N ASP A 418 5.33 -2.02 41.69
CA ASP A 418 4.07 -2.66 41.30
C ASP A 418 3.50 -2.05 40.00
N THR A 419 3.86 -0.80 39.72
CA THR A 419 3.51 -0.08 38.50
C THR A 419 4.76 0.50 37.86
N LEU A 420 4.83 0.47 36.53
CA LEU A 420 5.85 1.18 35.77
C LEU A 420 5.53 2.67 35.74
N ARG A 421 6.53 3.47 36.08
CA ARG A 421 6.44 4.93 36.11
C ARG A 421 7.79 5.53 35.80
N ILE A 422 7.85 6.85 35.71
CA ILE A 422 9.10 7.58 35.70
C ILE A 422 9.20 8.40 36.98
N GLU A 423 10.41 8.47 37.54
CA GLU A 423 10.75 9.27 38.72
C GLU A 423 12.06 10.01 38.45
N GLU A 424 12.39 10.99 39.28
CA GLU A 424 13.71 11.62 39.27
C GLU A 424 14.81 10.55 39.35
N CYS A 425 15.78 10.63 38.45
CA CYS A 425 16.85 9.65 38.36
C CYS A 425 17.68 9.66 39.66
N LYS A 426 17.96 8.46 40.18
CA LYS A 426 18.80 8.22 41.36
C LYS A 426 19.95 7.29 41.00
N ASP A 427 21.03 7.27 41.78
CA ASP A 427 22.09 6.27 41.60
C ASP A 427 21.49 4.85 41.66
N PRO A 428 21.56 4.09 40.55
CA PRO A 428 21.03 2.74 40.52
C PRO A 428 21.73 1.79 41.51
N LYS A 429 22.92 2.13 42.04
CA LYS A 429 23.58 1.35 43.09
C LYS A 429 22.81 1.35 44.41
N ASP A 430 22.20 2.49 44.74
CA ASP A 430 21.44 2.66 45.98
C ASP A 430 19.95 2.36 45.77
N TYR A 431 19.48 2.45 44.52
CA TYR A 431 18.08 2.23 44.15
C TYR A 431 17.96 1.24 42.99
N GLU A 432 17.93 -0.05 43.33
CA GLU A 432 17.93 -1.14 42.35
C GLU A 432 16.73 -1.10 41.37
N ASN A 433 15.62 -0.46 41.75
CA ASN A 433 14.41 -0.26 40.93
C ASN A 433 14.61 0.68 39.72
N PHE A 434 15.78 1.32 39.60
CA PHE A 434 16.21 2.04 38.40
C PHE A 434 17.14 1.21 37.51
N ASN A 435 17.61 0.04 37.96
CA ASN A 435 18.48 -0.83 37.18
C ASN A 435 17.70 -1.68 36.18
N TRP A 436 17.93 -1.41 34.90
CA TRP A 436 17.44 -2.14 33.75
C TRP A 436 18.58 -2.92 33.11
N LYS A 437 18.39 -4.22 32.90
CA LYS A 437 19.27 -5.04 32.08
C LYS A 437 18.76 -4.99 30.65
N LYS A 438 19.63 -4.54 29.74
CA LYS A 438 19.42 -4.59 28.31
C LYS A 438 19.85 -5.96 27.78
N TYR A 439 18.91 -6.73 27.25
CA TYR A 439 19.20 -7.96 26.51
C TYR A 439 19.08 -7.67 25.02
N ASN A 440 20.22 -7.74 24.33
CA ASN A 440 20.28 -7.48 22.90
C ASN A 440 19.82 -8.74 22.15
N ASN A 441 18.70 -8.63 21.43
CA ASN A 441 18.07 -9.74 20.73
C ASN A 441 18.21 -9.60 19.20
N GLY A 442 19.21 -8.84 18.74
CA GLY A 442 19.52 -8.61 17.33
C GLY A 442 19.13 -7.21 16.83
N TYR A 443 19.14 -7.04 15.51
CA TYR A 443 18.70 -5.83 14.83
C TYR A 443 17.47 -6.15 13.99
N PHE A 444 16.54 -5.21 13.91
CA PHE A 444 15.45 -5.26 12.93
C PHE A 444 15.64 -4.17 11.90
N THR A 445 15.47 -4.51 10.63
CA THR A 445 15.45 -3.53 9.54
C THR A 445 14.01 -3.37 9.10
N GLU A 446 13.46 -2.17 9.30
CA GLU A 446 12.17 -1.81 8.73
C GLU A 446 12.40 -1.23 7.33
N THR A 447 11.74 -1.85 6.36
CA THR A 447 11.70 -1.35 4.98
C THR A 447 10.40 -0.59 4.79
N SER A 448 10.48 0.74 4.72
CA SER A 448 9.33 1.57 4.40
C SER A 448 9.30 1.87 2.91
N THR A 449 8.17 1.56 2.28
CA THR A 449 7.91 1.79 0.85
C THR A 449 7.01 3.01 0.71
N LYS A 450 7.55 4.14 0.23
CA LYS A 450 6.75 5.33 -0.06
C LYS A 450 6.48 5.38 -1.56
N THR A 451 5.23 5.17 -1.96
CA THR A 451 4.78 5.30 -3.34
C THR A 451 4.27 6.71 -3.58
N LYS A 452 4.98 7.51 -4.39
CA LYS A 452 4.51 8.83 -4.82
C LYS A 452 3.88 8.71 -6.19
N LEU A 453 2.61 9.12 -6.30
CA LEU A 453 1.91 9.23 -7.58
C LEU A 453 2.50 10.41 -8.35
N GLN A 454 3.03 10.17 -9.55
CA GLN A 454 3.51 11.21 -10.44
C GLN A 454 2.69 11.15 -11.73
N THR A 455 1.79 12.12 -11.87
CA THR A 455 0.98 12.31 -13.08
C THR A 455 1.78 13.14 -14.08
N SER A 456 1.96 12.59 -15.29
CA SER A 456 2.52 13.33 -16.43
C SER A 456 1.47 13.43 -17.52
N THR A 457 1.10 14.65 -17.88
CA THR A 457 0.15 14.93 -18.96
C THR A 457 0.94 15.36 -20.18
N GLU A 458 0.85 14.58 -21.25
CA GLU A 458 1.46 14.90 -22.53
C GLU A 458 0.35 15.36 -23.48
N TYR A 459 0.56 16.50 -24.13
CA TYR A 459 -0.39 17.09 -25.09
C TYR A 459 0.04 16.69 -26.49
N LEU A 460 -0.76 15.86 -27.16
CA LEU A 460 -0.54 15.49 -28.54
C LEU A 460 -1.49 16.28 -29.43
N THR A 461 -0.98 17.33 -30.07
CA THR A 461 -1.76 18.12 -31.02
C THR A 461 -1.69 17.47 -32.39
N LYS A 462 -2.79 16.85 -32.85
CA LYS A 462 -2.91 16.37 -34.23
C LYS A 462 -3.64 17.42 -35.06
N SER A 463 -2.98 17.90 -36.11
CA SER A 463 -3.63 18.75 -37.12
C SER A 463 -4.26 17.84 -38.17
N THR A 464 -5.57 17.94 -38.35
CA THR A 464 -6.27 17.30 -39.46
C THR A 464 -6.90 18.40 -40.30
N VAL A 465 -6.48 18.53 -41.56
CA VAL A 465 -7.05 19.52 -42.47
C VAL A 465 -8.40 18.98 -42.96
N VAL A 466 -9.49 19.50 -42.40
CA VAL A 466 -10.85 19.23 -42.87
C VAL A 466 -11.26 20.38 -43.81
N PRO A 467 -11.45 20.13 -45.12
CA PRO A 467 -11.83 21.18 -46.05
C PRO A 467 -13.31 21.56 -45.86
N THR A 468 -13.58 22.64 -45.14
CA THR A 468 -14.92 23.24 -45.09
C THR A 468 -15.03 24.24 -46.25
N ILE A 469 -15.65 23.81 -47.35
CA ILE A 469 -15.86 24.68 -48.52
C ILE A 469 -17.03 25.62 -48.22
N LEU A 470 -16.72 26.86 -47.83
CA LEU A 470 -17.68 27.96 -47.82
C LEU A 470 -17.47 28.79 -49.08
N THR A 471 -18.26 28.52 -50.10
CA THR A 471 -18.31 29.33 -51.33
C THR A 471 -19.29 30.47 -51.09
N SER A 472 -18.78 31.68 -50.89
CA SER A 472 -19.60 32.88 -50.94
C SER A 472 -19.50 33.52 -52.32
N THR A 473 -20.66 33.77 -52.92
CA THR A 473 -20.78 34.45 -54.20
C THR A 473 -21.18 35.89 -53.91
N ILE A 474 -20.25 36.83 -54.11
CA ILE A 474 -20.56 38.25 -53.96
C ILE A 474 -20.88 38.79 -55.35
N THR A 475 -22.12 39.26 -55.51
CA THR A 475 -22.61 39.89 -56.74
C THR A 475 -22.82 41.36 -56.45
N SER A 476 -21.96 42.23 -56.96
CA SER A 476 -22.10 43.68 -56.79
C SER A 476 -22.71 44.30 -58.04
N ILE A 477 -23.82 45.03 -57.87
CA ILE A 477 -24.49 45.80 -58.93
C ILE A 477 -24.30 47.28 -58.61
N LEU A 478 -23.61 48.02 -59.47
CA LEU A 478 -23.44 49.48 -59.35
C LEU A 478 -24.61 50.19 -60.04
N LEU A 479 -25.49 50.82 -59.25
CA LEU A 479 -26.52 51.74 -59.71
C LEU A 479 -26.14 53.18 -59.28
N PRO A 480 -26.27 54.19 -60.16
CA PRO A 480 -25.91 55.57 -59.84
C PRO A 480 -26.85 56.19 -58.80
N THR A 481 -26.25 56.73 -57.75
CA THR A 481 -26.86 57.28 -56.53
C THR A 481 -27.29 58.74 -56.67
N PHE A 482 -28.44 59.09 -56.08
CA PHE A 482 -28.67 60.42 -55.51
C PHE A 482 -29.24 60.31 -54.09
N SER A 483 -28.56 61.01 -53.18
CA SER A 483 -28.68 61.14 -51.71
C SER A 483 -29.70 62.25 -51.32
N PRO A 484 -29.92 62.63 -50.03
CA PRO A 484 -29.54 62.00 -48.75
C PRO A 484 -30.62 62.05 -47.63
N THR A 485 -30.21 61.55 -46.44
CA THR A 485 -30.54 62.00 -45.06
C THR A 485 -31.91 61.68 -44.46
N PHE A 486 -31.95 60.82 -43.45
CA PHE A 486 -32.33 61.13 -42.04
C PHE A 486 -32.13 59.86 -41.16
N SER A 487 -31.61 60.06 -39.94
CA SER A 487 -31.64 59.11 -38.81
C SER A 487 -32.83 59.46 -37.89
N PRO A 488 -33.04 58.84 -36.72
CA PRO A 488 -33.05 57.41 -36.35
C PRO A 488 -34.34 57.08 -35.55
N THR A 489 -34.78 55.83 -35.39
CA THR A 489 -35.42 55.40 -34.12
C THR A 489 -35.63 53.88 -34.01
N THR A 490 -35.35 53.42 -32.80
CA THR A 490 -35.67 52.15 -32.15
C THR A 490 -37.16 51.76 -32.20
N SER A 491 -37.45 50.46 -32.29
CA SER A 491 -38.42 49.79 -31.39
C SER A 491 -38.60 48.30 -31.74
N THR A 492 -38.44 47.45 -30.71
CA THR A 492 -39.24 46.26 -30.37
C THR A 492 -39.81 45.36 -31.47
N THR A 493 -39.65 44.03 -31.32
CA THR A 493 -40.77 43.13 -30.98
C THR A 493 -40.34 41.67 -30.77
N THR A 494 -40.90 41.10 -29.71
CA THR A 494 -41.09 39.70 -29.39
C THR A 494 -42.01 38.98 -30.38
N ASN A 495 -41.74 37.70 -30.66
CA ASN A 495 -42.70 36.59 -30.83
C ASN A 495 -41.88 35.30 -31.02
N ILE A 496 -41.88 34.34 -30.09
CA ILE A 496 -42.83 33.22 -29.89
C ILE A 496 -42.86 32.21 -31.05
N SER A 497 -42.88 30.93 -30.64
CA SER A 497 -43.12 29.66 -31.35
C SER A 497 -41.83 28.88 -31.66
N SER A 498 -41.72 27.57 -31.44
CA SER A 498 -42.65 26.56 -30.92
C SER A 498 -41.87 25.28 -30.59
N ILE A 499 -42.52 24.48 -29.75
CA ILE A 499 -42.15 23.19 -29.15
C ILE A 499 -41.70 22.12 -30.17
N THR A 500 -40.78 21.26 -29.74
CA THR A 500 -40.84 19.83 -30.10
C THR A 500 -40.39 18.99 -28.90
N THR A 501 -41.35 18.44 -28.16
CA THR A 501 -41.16 17.40 -27.14
C THR A 501 -40.92 16.07 -27.83
N LYS A 502 -39.89 15.34 -27.38
CA LYS A 502 -39.61 13.96 -27.78
C LYS A 502 -39.82 13.07 -26.57
N ASP A 503 -40.82 12.19 -26.67
CA ASP A 503 -41.07 11.09 -25.74
C ASP A 503 -39.88 10.12 -25.73
N ILE A 504 -39.35 9.82 -24.54
CA ILE A 504 -38.52 8.63 -24.31
C ILE A 504 -38.92 8.02 -22.95
N ASN A 505 -39.44 6.79 -23.05
CA ASN A 505 -39.60 5.71 -22.06
C ASN A 505 -39.04 5.91 -20.63
N PRO A 506 -39.85 5.66 -19.58
CA PRO A 506 -39.35 5.50 -18.23
C PRO A 506 -38.91 4.05 -18.02
N THR A 507 -37.61 3.79 -18.05
CA THR A 507 -37.03 2.73 -17.20
C THR A 507 -36.12 3.44 -16.20
N GLN A 508 -36.73 4.20 -15.28
CA GLN A 508 -36.01 4.72 -14.13
C GLN A 508 -35.64 3.54 -13.25
N SER A 509 -34.38 3.11 -13.37
CA SER A 509 -33.66 2.49 -12.26
C SER A 509 -33.78 3.45 -11.08
N ILE A 510 -34.62 3.11 -10.10
CA ILE A 510 -34.62 3.79 -8.82
C ILE A 510 -33.26 3.44 -8.21
N ASP A 511 -32.33 4.38 -8.23
CA ASP A 511 -31.08 4.27 -7.45
C ASP A 511 -31.48 4.11 -5.99
N LEU A 512 -31.53 2.85 -5.54
CA LEU A 512 -31.76 2.51 -4.15
C LEU A 512 -30.58 3.05 -3.36
N LEU A 513 -30.85 4.07 -2.53
CA LEU A 513 -29.85 4.63 -1.64
C LEU A 513 -29.57 3.62 -0.52
N PHE A 514 -28.45 2.93 -0.63
CA PHE A 514 -27.95 2.04 0.41
C PHE A 514 -27.19 2.84 1.47
N ILE A 515 -27.57 2.68 2.74
CA ILE A 515 -26.96 3.37 3.89
C ILE A 515 -26.07 2.37 4.64
N PRO A 516 -24.74 2.53 4.63
CA PRO A 516 -23.84 1.64 5.35
C PRO A 516 -23.86 1.92 6.85
N LEU A 517 -23.92 0.86 7.64
CA LEU A 517 -23.91 0.91 9.10
C LEU A 517 -23.24 -0.33 9.72
N THR A 518 -22.93 -0.24 11.01
CA THR A 518 -22.50 -1.36 11.84
C THR A 518 -23.35 -1.47 13.09
N PHE A 519 -23.49 -2.67 13.63
CA PHE A 519 -24.15 -2.92 14.91
C PHE A 519 -23.17 -3.57 15.87
N LYS A 520 -23.07 -3.02 17.08
CA LYS A 520 -22.13 -3.47 18.10
C LYS A 520 -22.87 -3.87 19.37
N GLY A 521 -22.72 -5.11 19.82
CA GLY A 521 -23.44 -5.64 20.98
C GLY A 521 -22.87 -5.18 22.32
N ILE A 522 -23.71 -5.16 23.37
CA ILE A 522 -23.29 -4.80 24.74
C ILE A 522 -23.02 -6.06 25.57
N GLN A 523 -21.77 -6.22 26.04
CA GLN A 523 -21.42 -7.28 26.98
C GLN A 523 -20.63 -6.69 28.15
N ASN A 524 -21.24 -6.62 29.35
CA ASN A 524 -20.58 -6.31 30.64
C ASN A 524 -19.45 -5.25 30.57
N GLY A 525 -19.71 -4.12 29.91
CA GLY A 525 -18.75 -3.01 29.79
C GLY A 525 -17.64 -3.17 28.73
N ASN A 526 -17.57 -4.30 28.03
CA ASN A 526 -16.58 -4.59 27.00
C ASN A 526 -17.26 -4.95 25.67
N SER A 527 -17.88 -3.97 25.02
CA SER A 527 -18.46 -4.14 23.68
C SER A 527 -17.33 -4.27 22.66
N SER A 528 -16.99 -5.49 22.25
CA SER A 528 -15.98 -5.73 21.19
C SER A 528 -16.46 -6.65 20.08
N ILE A 529 -17.69 -7.15 20.16
CA ILE A 529 -18.28 -8.05 19.17
C ILE A 529 -19.35 -7.29 18.39
N PHE A 530 -19.18 -7.28 17.07
CA PHE A 530 -20.13 -6.74 16.12
C PHE A 530 -21.14 -7.81 15.69
N LEU A 531 -22.29 -7.41 15.13
CA LEU A 531 -23.13 -8.31 14.36
C LEU A 531 -22.36 -8.72 13.09
N SER A 532 -21.55 -9.76 13.21
CA SER A 532 -20.58 -10.17 12.20
C SER A 532 -20.90 -11.54 11.62
N VAL A 533 -20.45 -11.77 10.39
CA VAL A 533 -20.55 -13.04 9.69
C VAL A 533 -19.13 -13.51 9.33
N PRO A 534 -18.80 -14.80 9.50
CA PRO A 534 -17.44 -15.30 9.24
C PRO A 534 -17.05 -15.33 7.74
N LYS A 535 -18.03 -15.41 6.83
CA LYS A 535 -17.81 -15.48 5.37
C LYS A 535 -19.01 -14.92 4.60
N LEU A 536 -18.77 -14.45 3.38
CA LEU A 536 -19.84 -14.09 2.43
C LEU A 536 -20.44 -15.37 1.83
N GLY A 537 -21.74 -15.59 2.04
CA GLY A 537 -22.45 -16.75 1.53
C GLY A 537 -23.67 -17.09 2.39
N THR A 538 -24.53 -17.96 1.86
CA THR A 538 -25.64 -18.48 2.64
C THR A 538 -25.16 -19.41 3.75
N ASN A 539 -25.79 -19.34 4.91
CA ASN A 539 -25.52 -20.20 6.06
C ASN A 539 -26.84 -20.43 6.79
N GLU A 540 -27.09 -21.65 7.27
CA GLU A 540 -28.30 -21.99 8.04
C GLU A 540 -28.30 -21.33 9.44
N SER A 541 -27.11 -21.10 10.00
CA SER A 541 -26.83 -20.30 11.18
C SER A 541 -25.36 -19.86 11.17
N PHE A 542 -24.98 -18.90 12.01
CA PHE A 542 -23.59 -18.48 12.13
C PHE A 542 -23.23 -18.10 13.56
N ASP A 543 -21.96 -18.24 13.92
CA ASP A 543 -21.41 -17.72 15.17
C ASP A 543 -20.71 -16.38 14.92
N MET A 544 -20.88 -15.44 15.85
CA MET A 544 -20.14 -14.18 15.89
C MET A 544 -18.83 -14.34 16.67
N ARG A 545 -17.73 -13.88 16.09
CA ARG A 545 -16.39 -13.87 16.70
C ARG A 545 -15.74 -12.50 16.55
N ILE A 546 -14.86 -12.17 17.51
CA ILE A 546 -14.07 -10.92 17.48
C ILE A 546 -13.18 -10.84 16.22
N SER A 547 -12.80 -11.99 15.65
CA SER A 547 -11.98 -12.09 14.45
C SER A 547 -12.75 -12.06 13.13
N ASP A 548 -14.09 -12.01 13.16
CA ASP A 548 -14.88 -12.03 11.93
C ASP A 548 -14.68 -10.76 11.11
N SER A 549 -14.58 -10.95 9.81
CA SER A 549 -14.19 -9.89 8.88
C SER A 549 -15.37 -9.09 8.31
N TYR A 550 -16.59 -9.65 8.29
CA TYR A 550 -17.75 -9.02 7.64
C TYR A 550 -18.77 -8.56 8.67
N TYR A 551 -18.80 -7.26 8.96
CA TYR A 551 -19.74 -6.68 9.92
C TYR A 551 -20.28 -5.29 9.52
N THR A 552 -20.05 -4.89 8.27
CA THR A 552 -20.73 -3.75 7.65
C THR A 552 -22.01 -4.25 6.98
N TRP A 553 -23.12 -3.57 7.25
CA TRP A 553 -24.43 -3.85 6.68
C TRP A 553 -24.94 -2.63 5.94
N PHE A 554 -25.74 -2.84 4.90
CA PHE A 554 -26.51 -1.79 4.27
C PHE A 554 -27.99 -1.95 4.56
N VAL A 555 -28.66 -0.82 4.74
CA VAL A 555 -30.13 -0.70 4.81
C VAL A 555 -30.62 0.27 3.75
N THR A 556 -31.87 0.11 3.31
CA THR A 556 -32.52 1.09 2.42
C THR A 556 -33.28 2.17 3.21
N SER A 557 -33.47 1.97 4.52
CA SER A 557 -34.06 2.97 5.41
C SER A 557 -33.59 2.75 6.84
N THR A 558 -33.30 3.85 7.54
CA THR A 558 -33.04 3.85 8.99
C THR A 558 -34.29 4.10 9.82
N THR A 559 -35.42 4.42 9.18
CA THR A 559 -36.69 4.77 9.83
C THR A 559 -37.83 3.81 9.52
N ASN A 560 -37.67 2.93 8.52
CA ASN A 560 -38.62 1.89 8.16
C ASN A 560 -37.94 0.52 8.12
N PRO A 561 -38.69 -0.58 8.38
CA PRO A 561 -38.14 -1.93 8.24
C PRO A 561 -37.61 -2.19 6.83
N SER A 562 -36.36 -2.66 6.75
CA SER A 562 -35.70 -2.99 5.49
C SER A 562 -34.85 -4.25 5.62
N TYR A 563 -34.36 -4.79 4.51
CA TYR A 563 -33.38 -5.87 4.58
C TYR A 563 -32.04 -5.35 5.07
N LEU A 564 -31.31 -6.21 5.77
CA LEU A 564 -29.93 -5.99 6.14
C LEU A 564 -29.03 -6.69 5.13
N TYR A 565 -28.55 -5.94 4.15
CA TYR A 565 -27.67 -6.43 3.09
C TYR A 565 -26.24 -6.50 3.64
N LEU A 566 -25.61 -7.66 3.54
CA LEU A 566 -24.23 -7.84 3.96
C LEU A 566 -23.29 -7.11 2.98
N SER A 567 -22.34 -6.34 3.50
CA SER A 567 -21.31 -5.70 2.67
C SER A 567 -20.13 -6.65 2.42
N GLU A 568 -19.49 -6.53 1.26
CA GLU A 568 -18.19 -7.18 1.01
C GLU A 568 -17.01 -6.48 1.72
N GLY A 569 -17.28 -5.37 2.42
CA GLY A 569 -16.29 -4.62 3.18
C GLY A 569 -15.72 -5.43 4.35
N ILE A 570 -14.39 -5.50 4.40
CA ILE A 570 -13.65 -6.22 5.45
C ILE A 570 -13.32 -5.27 6.60
N SER A 571 -13.48 -5.74 7.83
CA SER A 571 -13.12 -5.04 9.06
C SER A 571 -13.77 -3.66 9.20
N GLY A 572 -15.05 -3.57 8.85
CA GLY A 572 -15.86 -2.35 9.04
C GLY A 572 -15.69 -1.31 7.93
N ASN A 573 -14.92 -1.60 6.89
CA ASN A 573 -14.84 -0.74 5.72
C ASN A 573 -16.16 -0.76 4.92
N ILE A 574 -16.41 0.31 4.17
CA ILE A 574 -17.56 0.41 3.25
C ILE A 574 -17.18 -0.30 1.95
N GLY A 575 -17.50 -1.59 1.83
CA GLY A 575 -17.47 -2.31 0.54
C GLY A 575 -18.82 -2.22 -0.17
N ASN A 576 -18.97 -2.81 -1.37
CA ASN A 576 -20.27 -2.84 -2.05
C ASN A 576 -21.30 -3.71 -1.29
N PRO A 577 -22.60 -3.41 -1.39
CA PRO A 577 -23.65 -4.32 -0.90
C PRO A 577 -23.64 -5.61 -1.71
N THR A 578 -23.76 -6.75 -1.03
CA THR A 578 -23.89 -8.07 -1.67
C THR A 578 -25.35 -8.44 -1.87
N ASN A 579 -25.61 -9.55 -2.56
CA ASN A 579 -26.93 -10.18 -2.67
C ASN A 579 -27.24 -11.10 -1.47
N TYR A 580 -26.48 -11.04 -0.38
CA TYR A 580 -26.73 -11.79 0.84
C TYR A 580 -27.34 -10.88 1.91
N CYS A 581 -28.42 -11.35 2.52
CA CYS A 581 -29.17 -10.62 3.52
C CYS A 581 -29.29 -11.44 4.81
N LEU A 582 -29.39 -10.74 5.93
CA LEU A 582 -29.77 -11.35 7.20
C LEU A 582 -31.20 -11.87 7.13
N ASP A 583 -31.45 -13.05 7.70
CA ASP A 583 -32.79 -13.67 7.76
C ASP A 583 -32.91 -14.52 9.04
N LEU A 584 -34.09 -15.08 9.30
CA LEU A 584 -34.28 -16.07 10.36
C LEU A 584 -34.14 -17.49 9.78
N GLY A 585 -33.31 -18.31 10.41
CA GLY A 585 -33.11 -19.71 10.04
C GLY A 585 -34.22 -20.61 10.54
N ASP A 586 -34.27 -21.83 10.02
CA ASP A 586 -35.30 -22.81 10.39
C ASP A 586 -35.00 -23.49 11.75
N PHE A 587 -33.76 -23.38 12.26
CA PHE A 587 -33.36 -23.88 13.57
C PHE A 587 -33.81 -22.96 14.70
N VAL A 588 -34.42 -23.55 15.73
CA VAL A 588 -34.86 -22.85 16.94
C VAL A 588 -34.00 -23.20 18.16
N HIS A 589 -33.85 -22.25 19.09
CA HIS A 589 -33.02 -22.41 20.28
C HIS A 589 -33.52 -23.53 21.19
N ASN A 590 -34.82 -23.60 21.42
CA ASN A 590 -35.49 -24.77 22.00
C ASN A 590 -36.96 -24.83 21.56
N GLU A 591 -37.59 -26.00 21.74
CA GLU A 591 -38.98 -26.23 21.35
C GLU A 591 -40.00 -25.41 22.17
N LYS A 592 -39.60 -24.88 23.33
CA LYS A 592 -40.51 -24.14 24.23
C LYS A 592 -40.64 -22.67 23.85
N ASP A 593 -39.54 -22.04 23.45
CA ASP A 593 -39.50 -20.62 23.08
C ASP A 593 -39.71 -20.41 21.57
N ASN A 594 -39.37 -21.41 20.74
CA ASN A 594 -39.46 -21.34 19.29
C ASN A 594 -38.69 -20.15 18.70
N TYR A 595 -37.56 -19.80 19.32
CA TYR A 595 -36.74 -18.67 18.90
C TYR A 595 -35.72 -19.06 17.84
N ASN A 596 -35.92 -18.58 16.61
CA ASN A 596 -35.06 -18.87 15.48
C ASN A 596 -33.65 -18.26 15.63
N TYR A 597 -32.62 -19.04 15.27
CA TYR A 597 -31.28 -18.48 15.06
C TYR A 597 -31.26 -17.60 13.82
N LEU A 598 -30.34 -16.63 13.79
CA LEU A 598 -30.12 -15.84 12.58
C LEU A 598 -29.37 -16.66 11.53
N ARG A 599 -29.68 -16.39 10.27
CA ARG A 599 -29.07 -17.02 9.11
C ARG A 599 -28.67 -15.98 8.08
N ILE A 600 -27.87 -16.39 7.10
CA ILE A 600 -27.59 -15.57 5.91
C ILE A 600 -28.20 -16.28 4.71
N GLU A 601 -28.96 -15.54 3.91
CA GLU A 601 -29.70 -16.07 2.78
C GLU A 601 -29.59 -15.10 1.60
N ASN A 602 -29.82 -15.56 0.37
CA ASN A 602 -29.93 -14.68 -0.77
C ASN A 602 -31.09 -13.69 -0.55
N CYS A 603 -30.86 -12.39 -0.76
CA CYS A 603 -31.85 -11.34 -0.59
C CYS A 603 -33.14 -11.56 -1.40
N SER A 604 -33.12 -12.38 -2.46
CA SER A 604 -34.35 -12.78 -3.17
C SER A 604 -35.25 -13.73 -2.39
N ASN A 605 -34.70 -14.44 -1.40
CA ASN A 605 -35.33 -15.53 -0.67
C ASN A 605 -35.64 -15.18 0.80
N VAL A 606 -35.16 -14.04 1.29
CA VAL A 606 -35.39 -13.62 2.69
C VAL A 606 -36.86 -13.38 2.97
N LYS A 607 -37.27 -13.69 4.21
CA LYS A 607 -38.67 -13.61 4.64
C LYS A 607 -38.90 -12.50 5.66
N TYR A 608 -37.83 -11.93 6.20
CA TYR A 608 -37.90 -10.95 7.29
C TYR A 608 -37.16 -9.65 6.96
N LYS A 609 -37.61 -8.58 7.61
CA LYS A 609 -37.01 -7.24 7.60
C LYS A 609 -36.58 -6.86 9.01
N PHE A 610 -35.68 -5.89 9.10
CA PHE A 610 -35.11 -5.44 10.36
C PHE A 610 -35.17 -3.92 10.46
N MET A 611 -35.29 -3.42 11.68
CA MET A 611 -35.25 -1.99 11.96
C MET A 611 -34.55 -1.75 13.29
N TYR A 612 -33.57 -0.85 13.31
CA TYR A 612 -32.98 -0.40 14.55
C TYR A 612 -33.92 0.59 15.24
N ASN A 613 -34.26 0.32 16.49
CA ASN A 613 -35.10 1.19 17.30
C ASN A 613 -34.26 1.74 18.46
N ALA A 614 -33.92 3.04 18.40
CA ALA A 614 -33.18 3.70 19.46
C ALA A 614 -34.07 3.81 20.71
N SER A 615 -33.51 3.54 21.89
CA SER A 615 -34.21 3.80 23.15
C SER A 615 -34.07 5.29 23.51
N ASP A 616 -35.18 5.93 23.88
CA ASP A 616 -35.28 7.38 24.15
C ASP A 616 -34.30 7.88 25.23
N ASN A 617 -33.69 6.99 26.03
CA ASN A 617 -32.78 7.33 27.14
C ASN A 617 -31.48 6.53 27.19
N ALA A 618 -31.10 5.78 26.15
CA ALA A 618 -29.89 4.96 26.18
C ALA A 618 -28.98 5.19 24.97
N LYS A 619 -27.67 5.05 25.19
CA LYS A 619 -26.63 4.96 24.15
C LYS A 619 -26.88 3.79 23.16
N TYR A 620 -27.90 2.97 23.41
CA TYR A 620 -28.14 1.69 22.78
C TYR A 620 -29.62 1.51 22.45
N GLY A 621 -29.90 0.77 21.38
CA GLY A 621 -31.25 0.42 20.93
C GLY A 621 -31.40 -1.09 20.75
N THR A 622 -32.53 -1.50 20.21
CA THR A 622 -32.80 -2.89 19.79
C THR A 622 -32.83 -2.99 18.27
N ILE A 623 -32.57 -4.18 17.72
CA ILE A 623 -32.84 -4.47 16.31
C ILE A 623 -34.12 -5.30 16.26
N ASN A 624 -35.22 -4.67 15.90
CA ASN A 624 -36.54 -5.27 15.84
C ASN A 624 -36.70 -6.07 14.54
N VAL A 625 -37.45 -7.16 14.62
CA VAL A 625 -37.71 -8.05 13.47
C VAL A 625 -39.13 -7.90 12.96
N TYR A 626 -39.29 -7.90 11.65
CA TYR A 626 -40.55 -7.69 10.94
C TYR A 626 -40.74 -8.77 9.89
N ASP A 627 -41.99 -9.09 9.58
CA ASP A 627 -42.31 -9.91 8.41
C ASP A 627 -42.00 -9.17 7.09
N ILE A 628 -42.14 -9.88 5.97
CA ILE A 628 -41.91 -9.35 4.63
C ILE A 628 -42.80 -8.13 4.30
N ASN A 629 -43.97 -8.03 4.92
CA ASN A 629 -44.95 -6.96 4.73
C ASN A 629 -44.67 -5.74 5.63
N GLY A 630 -43.68 -5.84 6.53
CA GLY A 630 -43.32 -4.77 7.47
C GLY A 630 -44.13 -4.77 8.76
N ASN A 631 -44.86 -5.85 9.09
CA ASN A 631 -45.51 -5.99 10.39
C ASN A 631 -44.49 -6.53 11.42
N PRO A 632 -44.50 -6.05 12.68
CA PRO A 632 -43.63 -6.58 13.72
C PRO A 632 -43.82 -8.09 13.89
N LEU A 633 -42.73 -8.84 13.89
CA LEU A 633 -42.77 -10.28 14.14
C LEU A 633 -43.13 -10.51 15.61
N SER A 634 -44.12 -11.37 15.85
CA SER A 634 -44.49 -11.80 17.20
C SER A 634 -44.48 -13.31 17.34
N ILE A 635 -43.96 -13.80 18.46
CA ILE A 635 -43.97 -15.21 18.86
C ILE A 635 -44.54 -15.24 20.28
N ASN A 636 -45.58 -16.04 20.52
CA ASN A 636 -46.28 -16.11 21.82
C ASN A 636 -46.76 -14.74 22.34
N ASN A 637 -47.29 -13.89 21.45
CA ASN A 637 -47.72 -12.50 21.72
C ASN A 637 -46.60 -11.51 22.12
N ASP A 638 -45.34 -11.92 22.04
CA ASP A 638 -44.20 -11.05 22.31
C ASP A 638 -43.55 -10.59 21.01
N PHE A 639 -43.16 -9.31 20.93
CA PHE A 639 -42.40 -8.79 19.78
C PHE A 639 -40.95 -9.28 19.81
N MET A 640 -40.41 -9.58 18.64
CA MET A 640 -39.10 -10.21 18.50
C MET A 640 -37.99 -9.21 18.15
N CYS A 641 -36.86 -9.34 18.84
CA CYS A 641 -35.65 -8.54 18.66
C CYS A 641 -34.43 -9.44 18.51
N ILE A 642 -33.36 -8.93 17.89
CA ILE A 642 -32.09 -9.67 17.80
C ILE A 642 -31.43 -9.71 19.18
N TYR A 643 -31.21 -10.93 19.66
CA TYR A 643 -30.47 -11.24 20.88
C TYR A 643 -29.00 -11.51 20.57
N TYR A 644 -28.14 -10.73 21.22
CA TYR A 644 -26.70 -10.89 21.22
C TYR A 644 -26.28 -12.12 22.02
N SER A 645 -25.74 -13.11 21.31
CA SER A 645 -25.06 -14.28 21.88
C SER A 645 -24.01 -14.79 20.90
N MET A 646 -23.20 -15.79 21.26
CA MET A 646 -22.22 -16.35 20.33
C MET A 646 -22.86 -16.79 19.00
N THR A 647 -24.04 -17.43 19.07
CA THR A 647 -24.90 -17.73 17.92
C THR A 647 -26.12 -16.81 18.00
N PRO A 648 -26.15 -15.68 17.29
CA PRO A 648 -27.25 -14.72 17.41
C PRO A 648 -28.58 -15.36 16.99
N ARG A 649 -29.64 -14.92 17.65
CA ARG A 649 -31.00 -15.42 17.48
C ARG A 649 -32.00 -14.30 17.70
N VAL A 650 -33.27 -14.57 17.46
CA VAL A 650 -34.35 -13.74 18.00
C VAL A 650 -34.66 -14.11 19.44
N ASP A 651 -35.18 -13.15 20.19
CA ASP A 651 -35.71 -13.35 21.54
C ASP A 651 -36.73 -12.21 21.80
N LYS A 652 -37.51 -12.30 22.88
CA LYS A 652 -38.48 -11.28 23.26
C LYS A 652 -37.80 -9.92 23.40
N CYS A 653 -38.30 -8.89 22.73
CA CYS A 653 -37.84 -7.53 22.91
C CYS A 653 -37.97 -7.11 24.38
N VAL A 654 -36.83 -6.81 25.00
CA VAL A 654 -36.73 -6.27 26.36
C VAL A 654 -35.86 -5.02 26.30
N ASP A 655 -36.13 -4.06 27.18
CA ASP A 655 -35.30 -2.86 27.33
C ASP A 655 -33.81 -3.25 27.51
N PRO A 656 -32.89 -2.74 26.67
CA PRO A 656 -31.46 -3.00 26.78
C PRO A 656 -30.85 -2.66 28.14
N SER A 657 -31.47 -1.77 28.92
CA SER A 657 -31.06 -1.45 30.30
C SER A 657 -31.32 -2.59 31.28
N LEU A 658 -32.32 -3.44 31.02
CA LEU A 658 -32.66 -4.62 31.82
C LEU A 658 -31.91 -5.86 31.33
N ASN A 659 -31.61 -5.93 30.04
CA ASN A 659 -30.87 -7.03 29.44
C ASN A 659 -29.91 -6.52 28.36
N THR A 660 -28.63 -6.39 28.71
CA THR A 660 -27.62 -5.82 27.81
C THR A 660 -27.46 -6.63 26.53
N LYS A 661 -27.81 -7.92 26.53
CA LYS A 661 -27.77 -8.77 25.33
C LYS A 661 -28.84 -8.43 24.30
N MET A 662 -29.81 -7.57 24.61
CA MET A 662 -30.72 -7.01 23.61
C MET A 662 -30.20 -5.70 23.01
N GLY A 663 -29.16 -5.12 23.62
CA GLY A 663 -28.66 -3.81 23.28
C GLY A 663 -27.65 -3.84 22.15
N TRP A 664 -27.88 -2.97 21.17
CA TRP A 664 -27.02 -2.72 20.04
C TRP A 664 -26.68 -1.23 19.96
N GLU A 665 -25.41 -0.90 19.71
CA GLU A 665 -24.96 0.42 19.31
C GLU A 665 -24.89 0.44 17.78
N MET A 666 -25.73 1.26 17.14
CA MET A 666 -25.71 1.47 15.69
C MET A 666 -24.76 2.63 15.36
N SER A 667 -23.85 2.42 14.41
CA SER A 667 -22.99 3.48 13.87
C SER A 667 -23.16 3.60 12.36
N LEU A 668 -23.54 4.79 11.89
CA LEU A 668 -23.52 5.13 10.46
C LEU A 668 -22.08 5.30 10.01
N ILE A 669 -21.70 4.67 8.89
CA ILE A 669 -20.36 4.83 8.32
C ILE A 669 -20.44 5.96 7.30
N LYS A 670 -19.71 7.06 7.54
CA LYS A 670 -19.63 8.17 6.60
C LYS A 670 -18.48 7.91 5.62
N ASN A 671 -18.78 8.03 4.32
CA ASN A 671 -17.76 8.11 3.26
C ASN A 671 -16.87 9.33 3.43
#